data_AF-A0AB35LAM2-F1
#
_entry.id   AF-A0AB35LAM2-F1
#
_cell.length_a   1.000
_cell.length_b   1.000
_cell.length_c   1.000
_cell.angle_alpha   90.00
_cell.angle_beta   90.00
_cell.angle_gamma   90.00
#
_symmetry.space_group_name_H-M   'P 1'
#
loop_
_entity.id
_entity.type
_entity.pdbx_description
1 polymer ?
#
loop_
_entity_poly.entity_id
_entity_poly.type
_entity_poly.pdbx_seq_one_letter_code
_entity_poly.pdbx_strand_id
1 'polypeptide(L)'
;MALRLKSKNKVFNNSVSYFLTPVATMVFIAIAHINLANANNDNIEFNTDVLDLQDKSNISLNEFSRAGYVMPGKYPFKINLNSRDLADTFDIEYIADPNDPSMTEPCLTPDVVDHIALRDEWKQKVEFSNNGQCLIPETIPGMTINGSLAKETITITVPQAYIEFTSDNWDPPSRWDEGVPALIFDYNLNANVTRPADSANTQSVTGNGTTGFNLGAWRFRADWQASYNRTNRQSTDRKWDWSQYYAYRAIKELNAKLTMGEQFLRSGLFDSFRYMGVSLISDERMLPPNLRGYAPEVTGVARTNAKVIVTQQGRVIYETQVAPGPFRIQDLSDAVSGKLDVRVEEQDGSVQEFQMNTASIPYLTRPGSVLFKIAGGRPNNMEHETEGQGFVTGEFSWGVSNGWSLFGGGIAAGDYNALSLGVGRDLLAFGAISFDITESRAKLKTDNKIYTGASYRLSYSKRFEEYDSQVTFAGYRFSERDFMSMNQYLDRRYRGVEFDNSKELYTITFNKYFTNADLTAYLNYNHETYWNKPAAKRYNVSIAKYFNIGRFKNINLSLTAFRNKFDNRNNDDGLYMNLSLPWADRASISYNNMITRDGNSHTVSYFDSVDDKTNYRVGTGVSSRGRGTIDGFYTRYADLATVTASTSYINGDTSSAAFSLQGGATVTGHGAALHRINTPGGSRVMVGTEGVKNVPIQGFGPTTETNIFGKAVVADISDYYRTNTHIDVTQLPDNVEAIRTSQPITLTEGAVAYREFEVLSGIKTMVRLALADGSYPPFGATVRNEKNRELGIVTDNGSVYISGVNPNEVLDVHWDGSTQCKIQVPENITTAEFNSLLLPCTSSPSVEPGYMPAKAVPVGQPAPVYKPAPIKQGVAPSQRWLLKLPDIAYSVDYTE
;
A
#
# COMPACT_ATOMS: atom_id res chain seq x y z
N MET A 1 24.71 -57.99 -1.60
CA MET A 1 23.95 -57.51 -2.78
C MET A 1 24.65 -56.26 -3.29
N ALA A 2 25.70 -56.39 -4.11
CA ALA A 2 25.65 -56.51 -5.58
C ALA A 2 24.85 -55.34 -6.20
N LEU A 3 25.41 -54.34 -6.90
CA LEU A 3 26.66 -54.24 -7.67
C LEU A 3 27.24 -52.81 -7.64
N ARG A 4 28.57 -52.73 -7.55
CA ARG A 4 29.43 -51.56 -7.77
C ARG A 4 29.44 -51.17 -9.25
N LEU A 5 29.65 -49.88 -9.56
CA LEU A 5 30.92 -49.41 -10.13
C LEU A 5 31.07 -47.89 -10.00
N LYS A 6 32.26 -47.53 -9.52
CA LYS A 6 32.77 -46.23 -9.11
C LYS A 6 34.01 -45.96 -9.98
N SER A 7 34.44 -44.70 -10.02
CA SER A 7 35.82 -44.25 -10.31
C SER A 7 36.14 -44.05 -11.79
N LYS A 8 36.32 -42.81 -12.27
CA LYS A 8 37.43 -41.84 -12.08
C LYS A 8 38.69 -42.13 -12.92
N ASN A 9 39.06 -41.05 -13.62
CA ASN A 9 40.39 -40.50 -13.90
C ASN A 9 41.15 -40.92 -15.17
N LYS A 10 41.25 -39.91 -16.07
CA LYS A 10 42.47 -39.30 -16.66
C LYS A 10 43.78 -40.09 -16.49
N VAL A 11 44.60 -40.21 -17.55
CA VAL A 11 45.67 -39.29 -18.02
C VAL A 11 46.34 -39.95 -19.26
N PHE A 12 46.67 -39.19 -20.32
CA PHE A 12 48.01 -39.05 -20.95
C PHE A 12 47.97 -38.52 -22.41
N ASN A 13 48.43 -37.27 -22.53
CA ASN A 13 49.45 -36.71 -23.43
C ASN A 13 49.67 -37.18 -24.90
N ASN A 14 49.98 -36.15 -25.70
CA ASN A 14 50.78 -36.08 -26.93
C ASN A 14 50.14 -36.29 -28.32
N SER A 15 50.05 -35.15 -29.03
CA SER A 15 50.54 -34.89 -30.40
C SER A 15 50.26 -35.96 -31.47
N VAL A 16 49.20 -35.73 -32.26
CA VAL A 16 49.10 -36.26 -33.63
C VAL A 16 48.58 -35.14 -34.53
N SER A 17 49.40 -34.76 -35.50
CA SER A 17 49.07 -33.92 -36.63
C SER A 17 47.98 -34.58 -37.49
N TYR A 18 46.80 -33.97 -37.58
CA TYR A 18 45.80 -34.37 -38.56
C TYR A 18 45.81 -33.39 -39.73
N PHE A 19 46.31 -33.88 -40.87
CA PHE A 19 46.04 -33.33 -42.19
C PHE A 19 44.51 -33.27 -42.36
N LEU A 20 43.97 -32.06 -42.43
CA LEU A 20 42.59 -31.83 -42.85
C LEU A 20 42.46 -32.25 -44.32
N THR A 21 41.83 -33.40 -44.54
CA THR A 21 41.45 -33.86 -45.88
C THR A 21 40.52 -32.83 -46.54
N PRO A 22 40.72 -32.48 -47.82
CA PRO A 22 39.92 -31.47 -48.54
C PRO A 22 38.43 -31.79 -48.65
N VAL A 23 38.04 -33.04 -48.34
CA VAL A 23 36.65 -33.49 -48.28
C VAL A 23 35.92 -32.92 -47.04
N ALA A 24 36.62 -32.75 -45.90
CA ALA A 24 36.00 -32.23 -44.68
C ALA A 24 35.70 -30.72 -44.78
N THR A 25 36.56 -29.96 -45.48
CA THR A 25 36.34 -28.55 -45.77
C THR A 25 35.24 -28.34 -46.82
N MET A 26 35.11 -29.23 -47.82
CA MET A 26 33.96 -29.19 -48.73
C MET A 26 32.63 -29.52 -48.05
N VAL A 27 32.61 -30.46 -47.09
CA VAL A 27 31.41 -30.75 -46.30
C VAL A 27 31.07 -29.59 -45.36
N PHE A 28 32.06 -28.93 -44.76
CA PHE A 28 31.80 -27.73 -43.95
C PHE A 28 31.31 -26.53 -44.78
N ILE A 29 31.82 -26.34 -46.01
CA ILE A 29 31.36 -25.28 -46.92
C ILE A 29 29.97 -25.61 -47.50
N ALA A 30 29.67 -26.88 -47.77
CA ALA A 30 28.34 -27.33 -48.20
C ALA A 30 27.29 -27.19 -47.09
N ILE A 31 27.66 -27.44 -45.82
CA ILE A 31 26.77 -27.24 -44.67
C ILE A 31 26.64 -25.74 -44.33
N ALA A 32 27.70 -24.94 -44.53
CA ALA A 32 27.65 -23.49 -44.35
C ALA A 32 26.82 -22.77 -45.43
N HIS A 33 26.75 -23.30 -46.66
CA HIS A 33 25.93 -22.72 -47.73
C HIS A 33 24.45 -23.09 -47.70
N ILE A 34 24.01 -24.04 -46.86
CA ILE A 34 22.59 -24.39 -46.73
C ILE A 34 21.85 -23.47 -45.73
N ASN A 35 22.55 -22.64 -44.94
CA ASN A 35 21.91 -21.69 -44.01
C ASN A 35 22.01 -20.21 -44.42
N LEU A 36 22.35 -19.92 -45.68
CA LEU A 36 22.09 -18.62 -46.32
C LEU A 36 21.06 -18.80 -47.45
N ALA A 37 19.92 -19.40 -47.12
CA ALA A 37 18.68 -19.00 -47.78
C ALA A 37 18.15 -17.83 -46.98
N ASN A 38 18.05 -16.66 -47.63
CA ASN A 38 17.28 -15.53 -47.13
C ASN A 38 15.98 -16.07 -46.53
N ALA A 39 15.73 -15.75 -45.25
CA ALA A 39 14.36 -15.71 -44.76
C ALA A 39 13.67 -14.57 -45.51
N ASN A 40 13.27 -14.85 -46.75
CA ASN A 40 12.18 -14.11 -47.36
C ASN A 40 10.99 -14.34 -46.44
N ASN A 41 10.38 -13.23 -46.04
CA ASN A 41 9.16 -13.14 -45.28
C ASN A 41 8.02 -13.68 -46.17
N ASP A 42 8.00 -15.00 -46.38
CA ASP A 42 6.97 -15.66 -47.18
C ASP A 42 5.64 -15.50 -46.45
N ASN A 43 4.66 -14.89 -47.12
CA ASN A 43 3.29 -14.79 -46.63
C ASN A 43 2.80 -16.20 -46.25
N ILE A 44 2.41 -16.39 -44.98
CA ILE A 44 1.82 -17.61 -44.46
C ILE A 44 0.41 -17.72 -45.05
N GLU A 45 0.24 -18.58 -46.05
CA GLU A 45 -1.06 -18.87 -46.63
C GLU A 45 -1.82 -19.85 -45.73
N PHE A 46 -2.90 -19.39 -45.11
CA PHE A 46 -3.78 -20.25 -44.30
C PHE A 46 -4.64 -21.12 -45.22
N ASN A 47 -4.61 -22.44 -45.01
CA ASN A 47 -5.46 -23.35 -45.75
C ASN A 47 -6.92 -23.24 -45.24
N THR A 48 -7.75 -22.53 -45.98
CA THR A 48 -9.17 -22.34 -45.69
C THR A 48 -10.00 -23.62 -45.87
N ASP A 49 -9.46 -24.68 -46.49
CA ASP A 49 -10.14 -25.98 -46.60
C ASP A 49 -10.18 -26.79 -45.30
N VAL A 50 -9.29 -26.48 -44.35
CA VAL A 50 -9.20 -27.15 -43.03
C VAL A 50 -10.18 -26.55 -42.02
N LEU A 51 -10.76 -25.38 -42.31
CA LEU A 51 -11.82 -24.79 -41.52
C LEU A 51 -13.16 -25.47 -41.86
N ASP A 52 -13.79 -26.12 -40.88
CA ASP A 52 -15.10 -26.78 -41.01
C ASP A 52 -16.23 -25.74 -40.96
N LEU A 53 -16.25 -24.85 -41.96
CA LEU A 53 -17.22 -23.78 -42.12
C LEU A 53 -17.95 -23.95 -43.44
N GLN A 54 -19.29 -23.81 -43.43
CA GLN A 54 -20.10 -23.94 -44.64
C GLN A 54 -19.99 -22.74 -45.61
N ASP A 55 -19.47 -21.59 -45.14
CA ASP A 55 -19.36 -20.36 -45.94
C ASP A 55 -17.90 -19.91 -46.08
N LYS A 56 -17.21 -20.46 -47.09
CA LYS A 56 -15.77 -20.29 -47.32
C LYS A 56 -15.42 -19.08 -48.20
N SER A 57 -16.40 -18.45 -48.85
CA SER A 57 -16.17 -17.44 -49.91
C SER A 57 -15.93 -16.01 -49.42
N ASN A 58 -16.19 -15.71 -48.15
CA ASN A 58 -16.18 -14.34 -47.62
C ASN A 58 -15.03 -14.04 -46.63
N ILE A 59 -13.98 -14.87 -46.57
CA ILE A 59 -12.91 -14.72 -45.57
C ILE A 59 -11.65 -14.12 -46.22
N SER A 60 -11.28 -12.88 -45.83
CA SER A 60 -9.99 -12.28 -46.18
C SER A 60 -8.98 -12.51 -45.05
N LEU A 61 -7.96 -13.34 -45.29
CA LEU A 61 -6.89 -13.66 -44.31
C LEU A 61 -5.53 -13.02 -44.66
N ASN A 62 -5.45 -12.20 -45.71
CA ASN A 62 -4.19 -11.63 -46.18
C ASN A 62 -3.49 -10.77 -45.13
N GLU A 63 -4.24 -10.06 -44.29
CA GLU A 63 -3.70 -9.23 -43.21
C GLU A 63 -3.17 -10.05 -42.02
N PHE A 64 -3.61 -11.31 -41.88
CA PHE A 64 -3.19 -12.24 -40.83
C PHE A 64 -2.11 -13.22 -41.28
N SER A 65 -1.77 -13.21 -42.58
CA SER A 65 -0.77 -14.07 -43.22
C SER A 65 0.68 -13.81 -42.77
N ARG A 66 0.91 -12.88 -41.85
CA ARG A 66 2.26 -12.48 -41.42
C ARG A 66 2.38 -12.47 -39.91
N ALA A 67 3.43 -13.11 -39.41
CA ALA A 67 3.72 -13.12 -37.98
C ALA A 67 4.07 -11.69 -37.52
N GLY A 68 3.35 -11.18 -36.52
CA GLY A 68 3.62 -9.89 -35.89
C GLY A 68 3.05 -8.66 -36.59
N TYR A 69 2.37 -8.80 -37.74
CA TYR A 69 1.70 -7.68 -38.39
C TYR A 69 0.46 -7.26 -37.61
N VAL A 70 0.38 -5.97 -37.25
CA VAL A 70 -0.79 -5.34 -36.65
C VAL A 70 -1.18 -4.15 -37.52
N MET A 71 -2.44 -4.03 -37.91
CA MET A 71 -2.89 -2.92 -38.77
C MET A 71 -2.56 -1.57 -38.14
N PRO A 72 -2.01 -0.59 -38.90
CA PRO A 72 -1.74 0.74 -38.37
C PRO A 72 -2.97 1.38 -37.74
N GLY A 73 -2.79 1.97 -36.56
CA GLY A 73 -3.88 2.49 -35.77
C GLY A 73 -3.55 2.55 -34.29
N LYS A 74 -4.45 3.15 -33.51
CA LYS A 74 -4.33 3.23 -32.05
C LYS A 74 -5.12 2.12 -31.41
N TYR A 75 -4.45 1.38 -30.53
CA TYR A 75 -5.07 0.28 -29.79
C TYR A 75 -4.69 0.38 -28.31
N PRO A 76 -5.62 0.03 -27.42
CA PRO A 76 -5.33 -0.09 -26.01
C PRO A 76 -4.44 -1.32 -25.78
N PHE A 77 -3.24 -1.10 -25.26
CA PHE A 77 -2.27 -2.15 -24.95
C PHE A 77 -1.86 -2.09 -23.48
N LYS A 78 -1.75 -3.27 -22.86
CA LYS A 78 -1.03 -3.45 -21.60
C LYS A 78 0.45 -3.53 -21.89
N ILE A 79 1.26 -2.98 -21.00
CA ILE A 79 2.71 -3.09 -21.12
C ILE A 79 3.22 -4.11 -20.12
N ASN A 80 3.86 -5.16 -20.63
CA ASN A 80 4.59 -6.14 -19.86
C ASN A 80 6.08 -5.82 -19.97
N LEU A 81 6.67 -5.23 -18.93
CA LEU A 81 8.09 -4.88 -18.87
C LEU A 81 8.86 -5.95 -18.10
N ASN A 82 9.82 -6.63 -18.75
CA ASN A 82 10.63 -7.69 -18.14
C ASN A 82 9.77 -8.73 -17.39
N SER A 83 8.70 -9.21 -18.03
CA SER A 83 7.73 -10.15 -17.46
C SER A 83 6.83 -9.58 -16.35
N ARG A 84 6.77 -8.25 -16.17
CA ARG A 84 5.89 -7.59 -15.19
C ARG A 84 4.91 -6.64 -15.86
N ASP A 85 3.62 -6.82 -15.56
CA ASP A 85 2.59 -5.90 -16.06
C ASP A 85 2.68 -4.55 -15.36
N LEU A 86 2.61 -3.47 -16.14
CA LEU A 86 2.37 -2.12 -15.63
C LEU A 86 0.90 -1.96 -15.23
N ALA A 87 0.62 -0.98 -14.36
CA ALA A 87 -0.71 -0.74 -13.84
C ALA A 87 -1.69 -0.27 -14.93
N ASP A 88 -1.21 0.65 -15.75
CA ASP A 88 -2.01 1.42 -16.69
C ASP A 88 -2.09 0.74 -18.07
N THR A 89 -3.20 1.00 -18.76
CA THR A 89 -3.37 0.65 -20.18
C THR A 89 -3.00 1.88 -21.00
N PHE A 90 -2.22 1.69 -22.06
CA PHE A 90 -1.75 2.77 -22.90
C PHE A 90 -2.35 2.64 -24.30
N ASP A 91 -2.84 3.75 -24.86
CA ASP A 91 -3.21 3.80 -26.28
C ASP A 91 -1.93 3.89 -27.12
N ILE A 92 -1.53 2.76 -27.70
CA ILE A 92 -0.30 2.65 -28.47
C ILE A 92 -0.64 2.69 -29.96
N GLU A 93 0.03 3.59 -30.67
CA GLU A 93 -0.10 3.73 -32.11
C GLU A 93 0.85 2.77 -32.80
N TYR A 94 0.31 1.91 -33.67
CA TYR A 94 1.11 1.13 -34.60
C TYR A 94 1.34 1.95 -35.86
N ILE A 95 2.61 2.15 -36.18
CA ILE A 95 3.05 2.85 -37.39
C ILE A 95 3.69 1.84 -38.34
N ALA A 96 3.64 2.12 -39.64
CA ALA A 96 4.40 1.35 -40.61
C ALA A 96 5.90 1.56 -40.36
N ASP A 97 6.69 0.47 -40.37
CA ASP A 97 8.13 0.53 -40.18
C ASP A 97 8.74 1.41 -41.29
N PRO A 98 9.55 2.43 -40.96
CA PRO A 98 10.16 3.32 -41.94
C PRO A 98 11.04 2.61 -42.98
N ASN A 99 11.62 1.46 -42.62
CA ASN A 99 12.51 0.66 -43.44
C ASN A 99 11.78 -0.46 -44.21
N ASP A 100 10.63 -0.93 -43.70
CA ASP A 100 9.76 -1.90 -44.35
C ASP A 100 8.28 -1.52 -44.17
N PRO A 101 7.65 -0.85 -45.16
CA PRO A 101 6.23 -0.48 -45.10
C PRO A 101 5.25 -1.65 -44.96
N SER A 102 5.74 -2.88 -45.11
CA SER A 102 4.97 -4.11 -44.98
C SER A 102 5.06 -4.75 -43.58
N MET A 103 5.77 -4.09 -42.65
CA MET A 103 5.83 -4.35 -41.22
C MET A 103 5.28 -3.15 -40.44
N THR A 104 4.81 -3.39 -39.22
CA THR A 104 4.37 -2.33 -38.32
C THR A 104 5.05 -2.46 -36.96
N GLU A 105 5.31 -1.33 -36.32
CA GLU A 105 5.95 -1.26 -35.01
C GLU A 105 5.13 -0.42 -34.03
N PRO A 106 5.14 -0.79 -32.73
CA PRO A 106 4.50 0.02 -31.69
C PRO A 106 5.31 1.28 -31.39
N CYS A 107 4.72 2.45 -31.59
CA CYS A 107 5.28 3.74 -31.21
C CYS A 107 5.13 3.97 -29.69
N LEU A 108 6.22 3.83 -28.94
CA LEU A 108 6.23 4.15 -27.50
C LEU A 108 6.45 5.65 -27.29
N THR A 109 5.51 6.31 -26.66
CA THR A 109 5.58 7.76 -26.36
C THR A 109 6.52 8.06 -25.19
N PRO A 110 6.98 9.31 -25.02
CA PRO A 110 7.77 9.70 -23.86
C PRO A 110 7.12 9.34 -22.51
N ASP A 111 5.79 9.44 -22.43
CA ASP A 111 4.99 9.04 -21.25
C ASP A 111 5.16 7.54 -20.95
N VAL A 112 5.02 6.69 -21.96
CA VAL A 112 5.24 5.25 -21.84
C VAL A 112 6.69 4.94 -21.42
N VAL A 113 7.67 5.67 -21.97
CA VAL A 113 9.09 5.50 -21.64
C VAL A 113 9.40 5.90 -20.20
N ASP A 114 8.73 6.92 -19.65
CA ASP A 114 8.88 7.30 -18.25
C ASP A 114 8.46 6.15 -17.31
N HIS A 115 7.43 5.38 -17.68
CA HIS A 115 7.03 4.18 -16.93
C HIS A 115 7.99 2.98 -17.07
N ILE A 116 8.91 2.97 -18.05
CA ILE A 116 10.01 1.98 -18.09
C ILE A 116 10.94 2.16 -16.89
N ALA A 117 10.99 3.36 -16.29
CA ALA A 117 11.84 3.73 -15.17
C ALA A 117 13.33 3.52 -15.46
N LEU A 118 13.80 4.14 -16.55
CA LEU A 118 15.22 4.16 -16.91
C LEU A 118 16.00 5.01 -15.90
N ARG A 119 17.22 4.59 -15.56
CA ARG A 119 18.15 5.40 -14.76
C ARG A 119 18.49 6.69 -15.51
N ASP A 120 18.80 7.75 -14.78
CA ASP A 120 19.08 9.08 -15.35
C ASP A 120 20.12 9.07 -16.48
N GLU A 121 21.17 8.26 -16.33
CA GLU A 121 22.24 8.10 -17.34
C GLU A 121 21.73 7.57 -18.69
N TRP A 122 20.67 6.75 -18.67
CA TRP A 122 20.06 6.17 -19.87
C TRP A 122 18.93 7.05 -20.37
N LYS A 123 18.16 7.67 -19.46
CA LYS A 123 17.10 8.63 -19.80
C LYS A 123 17.62 9.77 -20.68
N GLN A 124 18.86 10.24 -20.44
CA GLN A 124 19.50 11.28 -21.25
C GLN A 124 19.97 10.82 -22.64
N LYS A 125 20.09 9.51 -22.87
CA LYS A 125 20.55 8.92 -24.14
C LYS A 125 19.40 8.50 -25.05
N VAL A 126 18.17 8.52 -24.55
CA VAL A 126 16.99 8.16 -25.33
C VAL A 126 16.73 9.23 -26.39
N GLU A 127 16.56 8.79 -27.63
CA GLU A 127 16.13 9.64 -28.74
C GLU A 127 14.73 9.24 -29.20
N PHE A 128 14.01 10.20 -29.74
CA PHE A 128 12.65 10.03 -30.24
C PHE A 128 12.57 10.48 -31.71
N SER A 129 11.92 9.67 -32.54
CA SER A 129 11.58 9.98 -33.93
C SER A 129 10.19 10.64 -34.02
N ASN A 130 9.70 10.91 -35.23
CA ASN A 130 8.36 11.46 -35.50
C ASN A 130 8.01 12.69 -34.64
N ASN A 131 8.83 13.75 -34.73
CA ASN A 131 8.69 14.99 -33.95
C ASN A 131 8.74 14.77 -32.41
N GLY A 132 9.45 13.76 -31.94
CA GLY A 132 9.64 13.50 -30.52
C GLY A 132 8.56 12.62 -29.89
N GLN A 133 7.79 11.88 -30.70
CA GLN A 133 6.64 11.11 -30.22
C GLN A 133 6.87 9.60 -30.16
N CYS A 134 7.82 9.06 -30.93
CA CYS A 134 8.08 7.61 -30.96
C CYS A 134 9.51 7.32 -30.50
N LEU A 135 9.67 6.48 -29.49
CA LEU A 135 10.98 6.01 -29.04
C LEU A 135 11.75 5.36 -30.20
N ILE A 136 13.05 5.63 -30.30
CA ILE A 136 13.99 4.88 -31.15
C ILE A 136 14.63 3.78 -30.29
N PRO A 137 14.19 2.51 -30.37
CA PRO A 137 14.60 1.46 -29.43
C PRO A 137 16.11 1.17 -29.45
N GLU A 138 16.78 1.41 -30.58
CA GLU A 138 18.22 1.20 -30.78
C GLU A 138 19.08 2.07 -29.86
N THR A 139 18.54 3.18 -29.34
CA THR A 139 19.23 4.02 -28.36
C THR A 139 19.44 3.35 -27.00
N ILE A 140 18.69 2.27 -26.74
CA ILE A 140 18.80 1.44 -25.54
C ILE A 140 19.29 0.04 -25.96
N PRO A 141 20.61 -0.24 -25.90
CA PRO A 141 21.16 -1.49 -26.44
C PRO A 141 20.55 -2.74 -25.80
N GLY A 142 20.01 -3.65 -26.59
CA GLY A 142 19.40 -4.88 -26.10
C GLY A 142 17.96 -4.71 -25.58
N MET A 143 17.34 -3.55 -25.80
CA MET A 143 15.91 -3.38 -25.66
C MET A 143 15.17 -4.08 -26.81
N THR A 144 14.07 -4.76 -26.51
CA THR A 144 13.19 -5.35 -27.52
C THR A 144 11.74 -5.02 -27.22
N ILE A 145 10.94 -4.72 -28.24
CA ILE A 145 9.52 -4.41 -28.11
C ILE A 145 8.74 -5.36 -29.01
N ASN A 146 7.87 -6.18 -28.41
CA ASN A 146 7.06 -7.14 -29.14
C ASN A 146 5.60 -6.97 -28.74
N GLY A 147 4.76 -6.56 -29.68
CA GLY A 147 3.33 -6.43 -29.44
C GLY A 147 2.51 -7.62 -29.90
N SER A 148 1.41 -7.89 -29.21
CA SER A 148 0.49 -8.97 -29.54
C SER A 148 -0.95 -8.50 -29.34
N LEU A 149 -1.66 -8.24 -30.45
CA LEU A 149 -3.06 -7.82 -30.42
C LEU A 149 -3.97 -8.87 -29.77
N ALA A 150 -3.73 -10.16 -30.05
CA ALA A 150 -4.48 -11.27 -29.46
C ALA A 150 -4.40 -11.33 -27.92
N LYS A 151 -3.32 -10.79 -27.33
CA LYS A 151 -3.14 -10.69 -25.88
C LYS A 151 -3.35 -9.28 -25.36
N GLU A 152 -3.64 -8.31 -26.23
CA GLU A 152 -3.67 -6.88 -25.93
C GLU A 152 -2.44 -6.44 -25.11
N THR A 153 -1.26 -7.01 -25.40
CA THR A 153 -0.05 -6.78 -24.60
C THR A 153 1.15 -6.45 -25.47
N ILE A 154 1.91 -5.42 -25.07
CA ILE A 154 3.25 -5.11 -25.56
C ILE A 154 4.26 -5.57 -24.54
N THR A 155 5.08 -6.53 -24.94
CA THR A 155 6.19 -7.04 -24.14
C THR A 155 7.43 -6.22 -24.44
N ILE A 156 7.91 -5.51 -23.43
CA ILE A 156 9.14 -4.74 -23.46
C ILE A 156 10.18 -5.50 -22.63
N THR A 157 11.33 -5.80 -23.22
CA THR A 157 12.48 -6.32 -22.48
C THR A 157 13.57 -5.28 -22.48
N VAL A 158 14.10 -4.91 -21.31
CA VAL A 158 15.19 -3.93 -21.13
C VAL A 158 16.22 -4.53 -20.17
N PRO A 159 17.54 -4.43 -20.48
CA PRO A 159 18.57 -4.87 -19.56
C PRO A 159 18.42 -4.24 -18.17
N GLN A 160 18.45 -5.07 -17.12
CA GLN A 160 18.23 -4.62 -15.74
C GLN A 160 19.20 -3.51 -15.29
N ALA A 161 20.40 -3.48 -15.85
CA ALA A 161 21.40 -2.45 -15.55
C ALA A 161 20.94 -1.02 -15.91
N TYR A 162 19.97 -0.87 -16.81
CA TYR A 162 19.54 0.42 -17.34
C TYR A 162 18.29 0.96 -16.65
N ILE A 163 17.56 0.11 -15.93
CA ILE A 163 16.36 0.47 -15.18
C ILE A 163 16.68 0.71 -13.70
N GLU A 164 15.83 1.50 -13.07
CA GLU A 164 15.78 1.65 -11.62
C GLU A 164 15.44 0.32 -10.94
N PHE A 165 15.78 0.19 -9.65
CA PHE A 165 15.53 -1.03 -8.90
C PHE A 165 14.03 -1.31 -8.80
N THR A 166 13.60 -2.50 -9.22
CA THR A 166 12.20 -2.94 -9.16
C THR A 166 12.12 -4.35 -8.58
N SER A 167 11.13 -4.62 -7.73
CA SER A 167 10.87 -5.96 -7.17
C SER A 167 9.39 -6.29 -7.22
N ASP A 168 9.00 -7.52 -6.92
CA ASP A 168 7.60 -7.96 -7.05
C ASP A 168 6.63 -7.13 -6.18
N ASN A 169 7.11 -6.61 -5.04
CA ASN A 169 6.33 -5.79 -4.11
C ASN A 169 6.77 -4.32 -4.06
N TRP A 170 7.62 -3.86 -5.00
CA TRP A 170 8.20 -2.52 -4.97
C TRP A 170 8.37 -1.94 -6.36
N ASP A 171 7.79 -0.76 -6.58
CA ASP A 171 7.98 0.04 -7.77
C ASP A 171 8.87 1.27 -7.49
N PRO A 172 9.67 1.71 -8.49
CA PRO A 172 10.53 2.88 -8.37
C PRO A 172 9.71 4.19 -8.26
N PRO A 173 10.28 5.28 -7.73
CA PRO A 173 9.57 6.54 -7.51
C PRO A 173 8.88 7.13 -8.75
N SER A 174 9.44 6.87 -9.94
CA SER A 174 8.87 7.25 -11.24
C SER A 174 7.48 6.65 -11.50
N ARG A 175 7.14 5.51 -10.88
CA ARG A 175 5.84 4.83 -11.04
C ARG A 175 4.84 5.08 -9.92
N TRP A 176 5.18 5.88 -8.91
CA TRP A 176 4.25 6.14 -7.82
C TRP A 176 3.14 7.08 -8.26
N ASP A 177 1.91 6.61 -8.11
CA ASP A 177 0.68 7.34 -8.39
C ASP A 177 0.42 8.36 -7.27
N GLU A 178 0.31 9.63 -7.64
CA GLU A 178 -0.04 10.73 -6.72
C GLU A 178 -1.56 10.81 -6.45
N GLY A 179 -2.35 9.98 -7.10
CA GLY A 179 -3.80 9.91 -6.98
C GLY A 179 -4.51 11.09 -7.66
N VAL A 180 -5.83 11.03 -7.58
CA VAL A 180 -6.75 12.04 -8.10
C VAL A 180 -7.11 13.07 -7.01
N PRO A 181 -7.54 14.28 -7.40
CA PRO A 181 -8.15 15.23 -6.47
C PRO A 181 -9.34 14.61 -5.74
N ALA A 182 -9.33 14.70 -4.42
CA ALA A 182 -10.30 14.05 -3.56
C ALA A 182 -10.57 14.86 -2.30
N LEU A 183 -11.78 14.75 -1.75
CA LEU A 183 -12.12 15.15 -0.39
C LEU A 183 -12.24 13.90 0.47
N ILE A 184 -11.71 13.95 1.68
CA ILE A 184 -11.77 12.86 2.65
C ILE A 184 -12.37 13.36 3.97
N PHE A 185 -13.17 12.52 4.59
CA PHE A 185 -13.67 12.71 5.95
C PHE A 185 -13.71 11.36 6.66
N ASP A 186 -12.73 11.15 7.54
CA ASP A 186 -12.57 9.94 8.32
C ASP A 186 -13.06 10.19 9.75
N TYR A 187 -13.69 9.19 10.37
CA TYR A 187 -14.30 9.30 11.69
C TYR A 187 -14.19 7.99 12.50
N ASN A 188 -14.02 8.14 13.80
CA ASN A 188 -14.11 7.11 14.81
C ASN A 188 -14.90 7.67 15.99
N LEU A 189 -16.14 7.20 16.13
CA LEU A 189 -17.10 7.65 17.11
C LEU A 189 -17.32 6.55 18.15
N ASN A 190 -17.24 6.89 19.42
CA ASN A 190 -17.46 5.97 20.53
C ASN A 190 -18.50 6.58 21.48
N ALA A 191 -19.58 5.87 21.72
CA ALA A 191 -20.61 6.22 22.68
C ALA A 191 -20.61 5.17 23.80
N ASN A 192 -20.66 5.60 25.06
CA ASN A 192 -20.78 4.71 26.20
C ASN A 192 -21.79 5.27 27.20
N VAL A 193 -22.62 4.39 27.74
CA VAL A 193 -23.52 4.70 28.84
C VAL A 193 -23.16 3.77 29.98
N THR A 194 -22.80 4.35 31.12
CA THR A 194 -22.50 3.61 32.34
C THR A 194 -23.50 4.01 33.43
N ARG A 195 -24.11 3.02 34.06
CA ARG A 195 -25.06 3.15 35.17
C ARG A 195 -24.52 2.37 36.37
N PRO A 196 -23.72 3.01 37.23
CA PRO A 196 -23.31 2.42 38.50
C PRO A 196 -24.50 2.37 39.47
N ALA A 197 -24.48 1.44 40.42
CA ALA A 197 -25.56 1.25 41.38
C ALA A 197 -25.63 2.39 42.41
N ASP A 198 -24.46 2.86 42.87
CA ASP A 198 -24.34 3.83 43.97
C ASP A 198 -23.92 5.24 43.49
N SER A 199 -23.90 5.50 42.18
CA SER A 199 -23.52 6.82 41.64
C SER A 199 -24.43 7.28 40.51
N ALA A 200 -24.24 8.54 40.10
CA ALA A 200 -24.96 9.08 38.97
C ALA A 200 -24.60 8.36 37.67
N ASN A 201 -25.59 8.22 36.78
CA ASN A 201 -25.38 7.70 35.43
C ASN A 201 -24.48 8.66 34.65
N THR A 202 -23.54 8.08 33.90
CA THR A 202 -22.64 8.81 33.01
C THR A 202 -22.89 8.38 31.58
N GLN A 203 -22.99 9.36 30.69
CA GLN A 203 -23.09 9.19 29.25
C GLN A 203 -21.88 9.91 28.64
N SER A 204 -21.10 9.19 27.85
CA SER A 204 -19.98 9.77 27.11
C SER A 204 -20.14 9.49 25.62
N VAL A 205 -19.86 10.51 24.80
CA VAL A 205 -19.70 10.37 23.36
C VAL A 205 -18.39 11.05 23.00
N THR A 206 -17.44 10.30 22.48
CA THR A 206 -16.15 10.79 22.03
C THR A 206 -15.99 10.48 20.55
N GLY A 207 -15.47 11.43 19.79
CA GLY A 207 -15.18 11.27 18.38
C GLY A 207 -13.79 11.78 18.05
N ASN A 208 -13.12 11.14 17.10
CA ASN A 208 -11.94 11.71 16.46
C ASN A 208 -11.88 11.30 15.00
N GLY A 209 -11.07 12.00 14.22
CA GLY A 209 -10.93 11.71 12.80
C GLY A 209 -10.07 12.73 12.07
N THR A 210 -10.04 12.58 10.75
CA THR A 210 -9.25 13.42 9.85
C THR A 210 -10.12 13.85 8.69
N THR A 211 -10.23 15.15 8.47
CA THR A 211 -10.78 15.70 7.23
C THR A 211 -9.65 16.19 6.36
N GLY A 212 -9.84 16.22 5.05
CA GLY A 212 -8.78 16.71 4.18
C GLY A 212 -9.16 16.72 2.72
N PHE A 213 -8.23 17.22 1.91
CA PHE A 213 -8.33 17.13 0.47
C PHE A 213 -6.96 16.91 -0.17
N ASN A 214 -6.97 16.36 -1.37
CA ASN A 214 -5.79 16.09 -2.18
C ASN A 214 -5.79 17.00 -3.41
N LEU A 215 -4.64 17.59 -3.74
CA LEU A 215 -4.42 18.34 -4.98
C LEU A 215 -3.03 17.98 -5.54
N GLY A 216 -3.00 17.19 -6.62
CA GLY A 216 -1.76 16.64 -7.16
C GLY A 216 -1.02 15.83 -6.09
N ALA A 217 0.26 16.12 -5.87
CA ALA A 217 1.07 15.48 -4.82
C ALA A 217 0.85 16.05 -3.40
N TRP A 218 0.07 17.13 -3.24
CA TRP A 218 -0.18 17.75 -1.94
C TRP A 218 -1.36 17.09 -1.23
N ARG A 219 -1.18 16.83 0.06
CA ARG A 219 -2.18 16.31 0.99
C ARG A 219 -2.46 17.38 2.04
N PHE A 220 -3.67 17.91 2.08
CA PHE A 220 -4.12 18.82 3.13
C PHE A 220 -4.96 18.04 4.13
N ARG A 221 -4.65 18.15 5.42
CA ARG A 221 -5.30 17.41 6.50
C ARG A 221 -5.62 18.34 7.66
N ALA A 222 -6.76 18.09 8.28
CA ALA A 222 -7.14 18.67 9.55
C ALA A 222 -7.70 17.55 10.45
N ASP A 223 -7.00 17.31 11.56
CA ASP A 223 -7.40 16.31 12.54
C ASP A 223 -8.37 16.95 13.53
N TRP A 224 -9.44 16.24 13.88
CA TRP A 224 -10.46 16.74 14.79
C TRP A 224 -10.73 15.76 15.92
N GLN A 225 -11.13 16.30 17.06
CA GLN A 225 -11.54 15.55 18.23
C GLN A 225 -12.78 16.20 18.85
N ALA A 226 -13.68 15.37 19.35
CA ALA A 226 -14.89 15.80 20.04
C ALA A 226 -15.08 14.94 21.29
N SER A 227 -15.54 15.55 22.37
CA SER A 227 -15.96 14.84 23.57
C SER A 227 -17.19 15.49 24.16
N TYR A 228 -18.14 14.65 24.56
CA TYR A 228 -19.36 15.02 25.24
C TYR A 228 -19.49 14.08 26.43
N ASN A 229 -19.38 14.62 27.64
CA ASN A 229 -19.51 13.86 28.87
C ASN A 229 -20.61 14.48 29.72
N ARG A 230 -21.64 13.69 30.03
CA ARG A 230 -22.74 14.08 30.89
C ARG A 230 -22.85 13.11 32.05
N THR A 231 -22.71 13.63 33.27
CA THR A 231 -23.05 12.89 34.49
C THR A 231 -24.34 13.48 35.07
N ASN A 232 -25.33 12.62 35.34
CA ASN A 232 -26.60 13.06 35.90
C ASN A 232 -26.37 13.83 37.22
N ARG A 233 -27.04 14.98 37.39
CA ARG A 233 -26.89 15.89 38.55
C ARG A 233 -25.51 16.59 38.66
N GLN A 234 -24.69 16.55 37.61
CA GLN A 234 -23.44 17.33 37.49
C GLN A 234 -23.43 18.16 36.20
N SER A 235 -22.40 18.98 36.01
CA SER A 235 -22.21 19.74 34.78
C SER A 235 -21.98 18.82 33.58
N THR A 236 -22.39 19.29 32.40
CA THR A 236 -22.10 18.65 31.12
C THR A 236 -20.83 19.28 30.55
N ASP A 237 -19.84 18.46 30.20
CA ASP A 237 -18.64 18.91 29.50
C ASP A 237 -18.79 18.60 28.00
N ARG A 238 -18.57 19.62 27.16
CA ARG A 238 -18.64 19.51 25.70
C ARG A 238 -17.44 20.23 25.11
N LYS A 239 -16.61 19.49 24.38
CA LYS A 239 -15.46 20.03 23.67
C LYS A 239 -15.44 19.52 22.23
N TRP A 240 -15.15 20.42 21.30
CA TRP A 240 -14.83 20.11 19.92
C TRP A 240 -13.63 20.96 19.58
N ASP A 241 -12.54 20.31 19.20
CA ASP A 241 -11.30 20.98 18.84
C ASP A 241 -10.75 20.38 17.54
N TRP A 242 -10.08 21.21 16.76
CA TRP A 242 -9.23 20.75 15.67
C TRP A 242 -7.83 20.52 16.24
N SER A 243 -7.38 19.29 16.28
CA SER A 243 -6.11 18.95 16.93
C SER A 243 -4.91 19.42 16.12
N GLN A 244 -4.97 19.38 14.79
CA GLN A 244 -3.86 19.78 13.90
C GLN A 244 -4.37 20.22 12.53
N TYR A 245 -3.70 21.19 11.91
CA TYR A 245 -3.84 21.54 10.49
C TYR A 245 -2.50 21.45 9.78
N TYR A 246 -2.38 20.63 8.75
CA TYR A 246 -1.11 20.44 8.06
C TYR A 246 -1.29 20.06 6.60
N ALA A 247 -0.25 20.37 5.83
CA ALA A 247 -0.11 19.94 4.45
C ALA A 247 1.21 19.17 4.30
N TYR A 248 1.21 18.08 3.54
CA TYR A 248 2.44 17.36 3.25
C TYR A 248 2.51 16.86 1.81
N ARG A 249 3.73 16.57 1.36
CA ARG A 249 4.01 15.90 0.08
C ARG A 249 5.28 15.08 0.17
N ALA A 250 5.36 14.05 -0.67
CA ALA A 250 6.60 13.33 -0.92
C ALA A 250 7.56 14.16 -1.80
N ILE A 251 8.85 14.07 -1.52
CA ILE A 251 9.97 14.57 -2.33
C ILE A 251 10.78 13.35 -2.74
N LYS A 252 10.51 12.84 -3.94
CA LYS A 252 10.99 11.54 -4.44
C LYS A 252 12.52 11.51 -4.55
N GLU A 253 13.11 12.63 -4.96
CA GLU A 253 14.56 12.79 -5.21
C GLU A 253 15.39 12.72 -3.92
N LEU A 254 14.78 13.10 -2.79
CA LEU A 254 15.43 13.11 -1.47
C LEU A 254 15.01 11.92 -0.60
N ASN A 255 14.11 11.06 -1.08
CA ASN A 255 13.41 10.05 -0.27
C ASN A 255 12.90 10.66 1.05
N ALA A 256 12.26 11.83 0.96
CA ALA A 256 11.88 12.63 2.12
C ALA A 256 10.44 13.13 2.02
N LYS A 257 9.82 13.35 3.19
CA LYS A 257 8.52 14.00 3.33
C LYS A 257 8.69 15.44 3.77
N LEU A 258 8.10 16.36 2.99
CA LEU A 258 7.96 17.76 3.34
C LEU A 258 6.60 17.97 4.01
N THR A 259 6.58 18.47 5.24
CA THR A 259 5.35 18.77 5.99
C THR A 259 5.34 20.23 6.43
N MET A 260 4.20 20.91 6.26
CA MET A 260 3.98 22.31 6.62
C MET A 260 2.72 22.43 7.47
N GLY A 261 2.71 23.34 8.43
CA GLY A 261 1.59 23.56 9.34
C GLY A 261 1.89 23.06 10.76
N GLU A 262 0.86 22.57 11.44
CA GLU A 262 0.93 22.13 12.82
C GLU A 262 1.33 20.66 12.94
N GLN A 263 2.40 20.44 13.67
CA GLN A 263 3.05 19.15 13.77
C GLN A 263 3.67 18.95 15.13
N PHE A 264 3.97 17.69 15.42
CA PHE A 264 4.78 17.29 16.55
C PHE A 264 6.19 16.99 16.05
N LEU A 265 7.21 17.40 16.82
CA LEU A 265 8.60 17.12 16.47
C LEU A 265 8.85 15.61 16.50
N ARG A 266 9.01 15.01 15.31
CA ARG A 266 9.33 13.59 15.14
C ARG A 266 10.84 13.35 15.23
N SER A 267 11.41 13.54 16.42
CA SER A 267 12.84 13.35 16.65
C SER A 267 13.16 11.97 17.23
N GLY A 268 14.31 11.43 16.85
CA GLY A 268 14.87 10.27 17.50
C GLY A 268 15.71 10.62 18.75
N LEU A 269 16.25 11.83 18.81
CA LEU A 269 17.18 12.26 19.87
C LEU A 269 16.52 13.13 20.94
N PHE A 270 15.57 13.96 20.55
CA PHE A 270 14.89 14.93 21.40
C PHE A 270 13.45 14.51 21.67
N ASP A 271 12.94 14.90 22.83
CA ASP A 271 11.54 14.68 23.17
C ASP A 271 10.63 15.52 22.24
N SER A 272 9.50 14.94 21.85
CA SER A 272 8.53 15.57 20.95
C SER A 272 7.79 16.75 21.62
N PHE A 273 7.57 17.83 20.86
CA PHE A 273 6.72 18.97 21.24
C PHE A 273 5.93 19.48 20.01
N ARG A 274 4.81 20.18 20.25
CA ARG A 274 3.95 20.73 19.18
C ARG A 274 4.53 22.05 18.66
N TYR A 275 4.49 22.23 17.35
CA TYR A 275 4.87 23.47 16.70
C TYR A 275 4.09 23.73 15.41
N MET A 276 4.04 24.99 15.02
CA MET A 276 3.61 25.45 13.70
C MET A 276 4.84 25.80 12.86
N GLY A 277 5.05 25.13 11.73
CA GLY A 277 6.23 25.35 10.90
C GLY A 277 6.38 24.38 9.74
N VAL A 278 7.62 24.19 9.29
CA VAL A 278 7.99 23.31 8.17
C VAL A 278 8.95 22.24 8.66
N SER A 279 8.83 21.02 8.12
CA SER A 279 9.80 19.94 8.32
C SER A 279 10.08 19.20 7.01
N LEU A 280 11.31 18.72 6.87
CA LEU A 280 11.76 17.83 5.81
C LEU A 280 12.45 16.64 6.48
N ILE A 281 11.85 15.46 6.33
CA ILE A 281 12.22 14.25 7.07
C ILE A 281 12.44 13.11 6.09
N SER A 282 13.59 12.44 6.12
CA SER A 282 13.81 11.20 5.35
C SER A 282 12.73 10.16 5.71
N ASP A 283 12.13 9.54 4.69
CA ASP A 283 11.13 8.49 4.85
C ASP A 283 11.69 7.18 4.27
N GLU A 284 12.10 6.26 5.14
CA GLU A 284 12.62 4.97 4.73
C GLU A 284 11.59 4.13 3.96
N ARG A 285 10.29 4.44 4.08
CA ARG A 285 9.26 3.76 3.29
C ARG A 285 9.36 4.08 1.80
N MET A 286 10.05 5.15 1.43
CA MET A 286 10.39 5.50 0.04
C MET A 286 11.57 4.70 -0.51
N LEU A 287 12.28 3.93 0.32
CA LEU A 287 13.34 3.04 -0.11
C LEU A 287 12.78 1.64 -0.42
N PRO A 288 13.42 0.89 -1.34
CA PRO A 288 13.14 -0.53 -1.52
C PRO A 288 13.11 -1.27 -0.17
N PRO A 289 12.21 -2.24 0.04
CA PRO A 289 12.10 -2.97 1.31
C PRO A 289 13.44 -3.57 1.78
N ASN A 290 14.27 -3.99 0.84
CA ASN A 290 15.60 -4.55 1.09
C ASN A 290 16.66 -3.52 1.50
N LEU A 291 16.34 -2.22 1.48
CA LEU A 291 17.23 -1.12 1.86
C LEU A 291 16.71 -0.33 3.08
N ARG A 292 15.59 -0.73 3.67
CA ARG A 292 15.01 -0.09 4.87
C ARG A 292 15.71 -0.56 6.12
N GLY A 293 15.66 0.25 7.19
CA GLY A 293 16.20 -0.11 8.49
C GLY A 293 17.67 -0.51 8.43
N TYR A 294 18.17 -1.09 9.52
CA TYR A 294 19.52 -1.62 9.54
C TYR A 294 19.54 -3.09 9.11
N ALA A 295 20.34 -3.40 8.10
CA ALA A 295 20.85 -4.74 7.82
C ALA A 295 22.37 -4.64 7.60
N PRO A 296 23.15 -5.64 8.02
CA PRO A 296 24.59 -5.64 7.83
C PRO A 296 24.89 -5.80 6.34
N GLU A 297 26.01 -5.24 5.91
CA GLU A 297 26.49 -5.47 4.55
C GLU A 297 27.33 -6.74 4.50
N VAL A 298 27.04 -7.63 3.54
CA VAL A 298 27.87 -8.82 3.31
C VAL A 298 28.99 -8.45 2.36
N THR A 299 30.19 -8.33 2.90
CA THR A 299 31.43 -8.12 2.13
C THR A 299 32.27 -9.39 2.09
N GLY A 300 32.92 -9.62 0.96
CA GLY A 300 33.81 -10.77 0.76
C GLY A 300 34.66 -10.60 -0.50
N VAL A 301 35.51 -11.58 -0.78
CA VAL A 301 36.32 -11.62 -2.01
C VAL A 301 36.08 -12.95 -2.71
N ALA A 302 35.59 -12.89 -3.95
CA ALA A 302 35.46 -14.04 -4.83
C ALA A 302 36.74 -14.21 -5.65
N ARG A 303 37.26 -15.43 -5.76
CA ARG A 303 38.45 -15.71 -6.60
C ARG A 303 38.10 -15.85 -8.08
N THR A 304 36.86 -16.23 -8.37
CA THR A 304 36.30 -16.49 -9.70
C THR A 304 34.90 -15.88 -9.79
N ASN A 305 34.16 -16.14 -10.88
CA ASN A 305 32.75 -15.80 -10.93
C ASN A 305 31.98 -16.68 -9.94
N ALA A 306 31.80 -16.19 -8.71
CA ALA A 306 31.27 -16.99 -7.63
C ALA A 306 29.77 -16.78 -7.45
N LYS A 307 29.08 -17.84 -7.02
CA LYS A 307 27.70 -17.77 -6.56
C LYS A 307 27.72 -17.53 -5.05
N VAL A 308 27.17 -16.39 -4.60
CA VAL A 308 27.05 -16.04 -3.18
C VAL A 308 25.64 -16.37 -2.72
N ILE A 309 25.55 -17.22 -1.70
CA ILE A 309 24.31 -17.68 -1.08
C ILE A 309 24.35 -17.24 0.39
N VAL A 310 23.35 -16.48 0.81
CA VAL A 310 23.16 -16.08 2.21
C VAL A 310 21.96 -16.86 2.75
N THR A 311 22.17 -17.57 3.86
CA THR A 311 21.14 -18.35 4.53
C THR A 311 20.95 -17.92 5.97
N GLN A 312 19.74 -18.07 6.49
CA GLN A 312 19.38 -17.84 7.89
C GLN A 312 18.53 -19.00 8.35
N GLN A 313 18.93 -19.66 9.44
CA GLN A 313 18.27 -20.86 9.98
C GLN A 313 18.04 -21.95 8.90
N GLY A 314 19.01 -22.12 7.99
CA GLY A 314 18.95 -23.11 6.90
C GLY A 314 18.08 -22.72 5.70
N ARG A 315 17.41 -21.56 5.73
CA ARG A 315 16.65 -21.01 4.58
C ARG A 315 17.53 -20.04 3.81
N VAL A 316 17.58 -20.17 2.48
CA VAL A 316 18.21 -19.16 1.61
C VAL A 316 17.39 -17.88 1.65
N ILE A 317 18.00 -16.79 2.12
CA ILE A 317 17.39 -15.46 2.20
C ILE A 317 17.85 -14.53 1.08
N TYR A 318 19.02 -14.79 0.49
CA TYR A 318 19.55 -14.04 -0.63
C TYR A 318 20.51 -14.92 -1.45
N GLU A 319 20.47 -14.80 -2.78
CA GLU A 319 21.34 -15.54 -3.69
C GLU A 319 21.67 -14.68 -4.90
N THR A 320 22.96 -14.54 -5.24
CA THR A 320 23.40 -13.77 -6.41
C THR A 320 24.71 -14.32 -6.99
N GLN A 321 25.04 -13.96 -8.24
CA GLN A 321 26.35 -14.22 -8.84
C GLN A 321 27.21 -12.95 -8.81
N VAL A 322 28.48 -13.09 -8.43
CA VAL A 322 29.44 -11.97 -8.34
C VAL A 322 30.64 -12.26 -9.23
N ALA A 323 31.22 -11.21 -9.83
CA ALA A 323 32.45 -11.32 -10.61
C ALA A 323 33.68 -11.60 -9.71
N PRO A 324 34.83 -12.03 -10.27
CA PRO A 324 36.05 -12.27 -9.51
C PRO A 324 36.56 -10.94 -8.95
N GLY A 325 36.83 -10.90 -7.64
CA GLY A 325 37.23 -9.70 -6.92
C GLY A 325 36.41 -9.48 -5.65
N PRO A 326 36.64 -8.35 -4.95
CA PRO A 326 35.84 -7.96 -3.82
C PRO A 326 34.38 -7.71 -4.25
N PHE A 327 33.44 -8.26 -3.49
CA PHE A 327 32.01 -8.05 -3.69
C PHE A 327 31.35 -7.52 -2.41
N ARG A 328 30.20 -6.89 -2.60
CA ARG A 328 29.47 -6.20 -1.54
C ARG A 328 27.97 -6.31 -1.80
N ILE A 329 27.25 -6.95 -0.88
CA ILE A 329 25.80 -7.17 -0.99
C ILE A 329 25.10 -6.30 0.05
N GLN A 330 24.29 -5.36 -0.44
CA GLN A 330 23.54 -4.39 0.37
C GLN A 330 22.03 -4.69 0.43
N ASP A 331 21.54 -5.62 -0.39
CA ASP A 331 20.11 -5.86 -0.64
C ASP A 331 19.45 -6.84 0.36
N LEU A 332 19.90 -6.86 1.61
CA LEU A 332 19.29 -7.68 2.66
C LEU A 332 18.18 -6.90 3.38
N SER A 333 16.98 -7.49 3.52
CA SER A 333 15.84 -6.87 4.25
C SER A 333 16.15 -6.58 5.73
N ASP A 334 15.52 -5.54 6.30
CA ASP A 334 15.50 -5.22 7.74
C ASP A 334 14.84 -6.28 8.63
N ALA A 335 14.04 -7.18 8.05
CA ALA A 335 13.50 -8.33 8.76
C ALA A 335 14.61 -9.34 9.16
N VAL A 336 15.78 -9.25 8.50
CA VAL A 336 16.95 -10.08 8.77
C VAL A 336 17.57 -9.65 10.10
N SER A 337 17.38 -10.47 11.13
CA SER A 337 17.96 -10.27 12.45
C SER A 337 18.41 -11.59 13.06
N GLY A 338 19.61 -11.63 13.65
CA GLY A 338 20.24 -12.84 14.16
C GLY A 338 21.39 -13.35 13.27
N LYS A 339 21.60 -14.67 13.15
CA LYS A 339 22.78 -15.29 12.52
C LYS A 339 22.54 -15.56 11.04
N LEU A 340 23.48 -15.13 10.21
CA LEU A 340 23.51 -15.35 8.76
C LEU A 340 24.73 -16.20 8.40
N ASP A 341 24.49 -17.27 7.67
CA ASP A 341 25.52 -18.14 7.09
C ASP A 341 25.70 -17.75 5.62
N VAL A 342 26.88 -17.23 5.28
CA VAL A 342 27.24 -16.83 3.92
C VAL A 342 28.12 -17.90 3.31
N ARG A 343 27.73 -18.39 2.14
CA ARG A 343 28.46 -19.38 1.34
C ARG A 343 28.79 -18.81 -0.03
N VAL A 344 30.06 -18.79 -0.39
CA VAL A 344 30.59 -18.34 -1.69
C VAL A 344 31.08 -19.57 -2.44
N GLU A 345 30.34 -19.98 -3.47
CA GLU A 345 30.68 -21.11 -4.34
C GLU A 345 31.43 -20.60 -5.58
N GLU A 346 32.71 -20.93 -5.67
CA GLU A 346 33.58 -20.55 -6.78
C GLU A 346 33.35 -21.47 -8.00
N GLN A 347 33.68 -21.01 -9.22
CA GLN A 347 33.52 -21.82 -10.44
C GLN A 347 34.38 -23.10 -10.45
N ASP A 348 35.48 -23.11 -9.71
CA ASP A 348 36.34 -24.28 -9.54
C ASP A 348 35.73 -25.33 -8.58
N GLY A 349 34.55 -25.05 -8.02
CA GLY A 349 33.83 -25.89 -7.07
C GLY A 349 34.33 -25.74 -5.63
N SER A 350 35.29 -24.85 -5.36
CA SER A 350 35.68 -24.52 -3.99
C SER A 350 34.62 -23.64 -3.33
N VAL A 351 34.41 -23.84 -2.03
CA VAL A 351 33.38 -23.16 -1.27
C VAL A 351 34.04 -22.41 -0.12
N GLN A 352 33.72 -21.12 0.04
CA GLN A 352 34.10 -20.33 1.21
C GLN A 352 32.86 -20.10 2.06
N GLU A 353 32.93 -20.40 3.36
CA GLU A 353 31.81 -20.20 4.28
C GLU A 353 32.24 -19.30 5.43
N PHE A 354 31.40 -18.32 5.78
CA PHE A 354 31.59 -17.48 6.95
C PHE A 354 30.25 -17.07 7.55
N GLN A 355 30.25 -16.81 8.85
CA GLN A 355 29.05 -16.46 9.60
C GLN A 355 29.10 -15.01 10.05
N MET A 356 27.98 -14.32 9.97
CA MET A 356 27.79 -12.99 10.55
C MET A 356 26.52 -12.95 11.38
N ASN A 357 26.49 -12.09 12.40
CA ASN A 357 25.33 -11.93 13.26
C ASN A 357 24.88 -10.47 13.17
N THR A 358 23.58 -10.20 13.28
CA THR A 358 23.06 -8.83 13.28
C THR A 358 21.94 -8.61 14.29
N ALA A 359 21.82 -7.37 14.76
CA ALA A 359 20.75 -6.89 15.61
C ALA A 359 20.41 -5.44 15.26
N SER A 360 19.14 -5.03 15.42
CA SER A 360 18.71 -3.65 15.17
C SER A 360 18.43 -2.89 16.47
N ILE A 361 18.86 -1.63 16.50
CA ILE A 361 18.46 -0.58 17.45
C ILE A 361 17.87 0.57 16.61
N PRO A 362 16.89 1.34 17.12
CA PRO A 362 16.28 2.49 16.42
C PRO A 362 17.20 3.62 15.90
N TYR A 363 18.54 3.47 15.89
CA TYR A 363 19.50 4.50 15.43
C TYR A 363 20.64 3.95 14.55
N LEU A 364 20.70 2.63 14.32
CA LEU A 364 21.67 2.07 13.39
C LEU A 364 21.21 2.36 11.96
N THR A 365 22.10 2.96 11.18
CA THR A 365 21.88 3.30 9.77
C THR A 365 22.82 2.47 8.91
N ARG A 366 22.33 2.03 7.74
CA ARG A 366 23.12 1.22 6.80
C ARG A 366 24.39 1.95 6.34
N PRO A 367 25.49 1.21 6.10
CA PRO A 367 26.73 1.80 5.58
C PRO A 367 26.48 2.61 4.29
N GLY A 368 26.90 3.87 4.30
CA GLY A 368 26.73 4.81 3.18
C GLY A 368 25.38 5.55 3.15
N SER A 369 24.38 5.13 3.93
CA SER A 369 23.10 5.82 4.03
C SER A 369 23.14 6.93 5.07
N VAL A 370 22.44 8.04 4.78
CA VAL A 370 22.25 9.16 5.71
C VAL A 370 20.76 9.40 5.86
N LEU A 371 20.24 9.22 7.07
CA LEU A 371 18.90 9.63 7.45
C LEU A 371 18.99 11.02 8.08
N PHE A 372 18.13 11.93 7.67
CA PHE A 372 18.11 13.28 8.21
C PHE A 372 16.68 13.73 8.56
N LYS A 373 16.58 14.60 9.55
CA LYS A 373 15.33 15.30 9.86
C LYS A 373 15.64 16.75 10.19
N ILE A 374 14.98 17.66 9.48
CA ILE A 374 15.15 19.10 9.66
C ILE A 374 13.77 19.68 9.90
N ALA A 375 13.64 20.54 10.89
CA ALA A 375 12.40 21.25 11.16
C ALA A 375 12.67 22.68 11.65
N GLY A 376 11.73 23.58 11.38
CA GLY A 376 11.79 24.94 11.86
C GLY A 376 10.40 25.56 11.94
N GLY A 377 10.17 26.39 12.95
CA GLY A 377 8.85 26.95 13.20
C GLY A 377 8.77 27.66 14.53
N ARG A 378 7.56 27.78 15.07
CA ARG A 378 7.31 28.28 16.42
C ARG A 378 6.56 27.21 17.22
N PRO A 379 6.96 26.93 18.46
CA PRO A 379 6.17 26.07 19.34
C PRO A 379 4.75 26.62 19.49
N ASN A 380 3.77 25.76 19.70
CA ASN A 380 2.39 26.16 19.95
C ASN A 380 1.71 25.25 20.98
N ASN A 381 0.67 25.78 21.62
CA ASN A 381 -0.12 25.04 22.61
C ASN A 381 -1.32 24.34 21.96
N MET A 382 -2.18 23.69 22.75
CA MET A 382 -3.39 23.02 22.25
C MET A 382 -4.42 23.98 21.64
N GLU A 383 -4.43 25.24 22.07
CA GLU A 383 -5.31 26.31 21.57
C GLU A 383 -4.78 26.99 20.28
N HIS A 384 -3.75 26.43 19.65
CA HIS A 384 -3.11 26.94 18.44
C HIS A 384 -2.33 28.25 18.64
N GLU A 385 -2.14 28.70 19.88
CA GLU A 385 -1.38 29.90 20.19
C GLU A 385 0.12 29.61 20.15
N THR A 386 0.88 30.47 19.47
CA THR A 386 2.34 30.31 19.38
C THR A 386 3.02 30.71 20.68
N GLU A 387 3.92 29.86 21.18
CA GLU A 387 4.66 30.04 22.42
C GLU A 387 6.15 30.36 22.12
N GLY A 388 6.61 31.54 22.51
CA GLY A 388 8.02 31.89 22.47
C GLY A 388 8.61 32.22 21.10
N GLN A 389 9.93 32.11 21.00
CA GLN A 389 10.68 32.44 19.78
C GLN A 389 10.65 31.28 18.79
N GLY A 390 10.99 31.58 17.53
CA GLY A 390 11.18 30.53 16.54
C GLY A 390 12.32 29.60 16.92
N PHE A 391 12.21 28.34 16.52
CA PHE A 391 13.27 27.35 16.64
C PHE A 391 13.66 26.79 15.28
N VAL A 392 14.88 26.28 15.21
CA VAL A 392 15.37 25.41 14.15
C VAL A 392 15.99 24.18 14.79
N THR A 393 15.71 23.02 14.22
CA THR A 393 16.31 21.76 14.63
C THR A 393 16.75 20.94 13.43
N GLY A 394 17.83 20.21 13.61
CA GLY A 394 18.34 19.25 12.65
C GLY A 394 18.89 18.05 13.40
N GLU A 395 18.59 16.85 12.92
CA GLU A 395 19.22 15.61 13.33
C GLU A 395 19.63 14.79 12.10
N PHE A 396 20.68 14.00 12.25
CA PHE A 396 21.13 13.06 11.25
C PHE A 396 21.57 11.75 11.89
N SER A 397 21.50 10.66 11.14
CA SER A 397 22.15 9.39 11.42
C SER A 397 22.84 8.90 10.16
N TRP A 398 24.14 8.62 10.26
CA TRP A 398 25.00 8.22 9.16
C TRP A 398 25.63 6.87 9.46
N GLY A 399 25.40 5.88 8.58
CA GLY A 399 26.14 4.63 8.62
C GLY A 399 27.54 4.81 8.05
N VAL A 400 28.52 5.09 8.91
CA VAL A 400 29.90 5.43 8.50
C VAL A 400 30.61 4.21 7.89
N SER A 401 30.40 3.04 8.48
CA SER A 401 30.98 1.77 8.03
C SER A 401 30.14 0.59 8.51
N ASN A 402 30.50 -0.64 8.12
CA ASN A 402 29.76 -1.82 8.54
C ASN A 402 29.73 -1.94 10.07
N GLY A 403 28.53 -1.90 10.62
CA GLY A 403 28.30 -1.97 12.07
C GLY A 403 28.63 -0.69 12.84
N TRP A 404 28.93 0.45 12.21
CA TRP A 404 29.08 1.73 12.91
C TRP A 404 28.14 2.80 12.36
N SER A 405 27.42 3.46 13.26
CA SER A 405 26.57 4.59 12.92
C SER A 405 26.90 5.77 13.82
N LEU A 406 27.09 6.95 13.23
CA LEU A 406 27.23 8.20 13.95
C LEU A 406 25.92 8.96 13.81
N PHE A 407 25.39 9.46 14.92
CA PHE A 407 24.16 10.24 14.90
C PHE A 407 24.27 11.43 15.84
N GLY A 408 23.53 12.49 15.53
CA GLY A 408 23.57 13.70 16.31
C GLY A 408 22.52 14.69 15.83
N GLY A 409 22.30 15.71 16.64
CA GLY A 409 21.35 16.75 16.30
C GLY A 409 21.40 17.92 17.27
N GLY A 410 20.69 18.99 16.93
CA GLY A 410 20.59 20.18 17.75
C GLY A 410 19.21 20.82 17.66
N ILE A 411 18.83 21.54 18.71
CA ILE A 411 17.70 22.47 18.76
C ILE A 411 18.28 23.84 19.11
N ALA A 412 18.00 24.84 18.27
CA ALA A 412 18.32 26.24 18.54
C ALA A 412 17.03 27.04 18.61
N ALA A 413 16.70 27.57 19.79
CA ALA A 413 15.43 28.24 20.07
C ALA A 413 15.62 29.42 21.05
N GLY A 414 16.45 30.40 20.69
CA GLY A 414 16.65 31.64 21.46
C GLY A 414 17.08 31.41 22.92
N ASP A 415 16.09 31.37 23.81
CA ASP A 415 16.24 31.10 25.25
C ASP A 415 16.39 29.60 25.60
N TYR A 416 16.19 28.67 24.65
CA TYR A 416 16.42 27.24 24.84
C TYR A 416 17.32 26.70 23.73
N ASN A 417 18.34 25.92 24.08
CA ASN A 417 19.18 25.23 23.12
C ASN A 417 19.52 23.83 23.63
N ALA A 418 19.63 22.87 22.72
CA ALA A 418 20.08 21.52 23.06
C ALA A 418 20.99 20.96 21.96
N LEU A 419 21.98 20.17 22.35
CA LEU A 419 22.91 19.49 21.45
C LEU A 419 23.01 18.03 21.86
N SER A 420 22.84 17.12 20.91
CA SER A 420 22.94 15.67 21.12
C SER A 420 23.96 15.07 20.18
N LEU A 421 24.82 14.20 20.71
CA LEU A 421 25.80 13.43 19.95
C LEU A 421 25.79 11.99 20.45
N GLY A 422 25.80 11.05 19.52
CA GLY A 422 25.78 9.64 19.83
C GLY A 422 26.45 8.76 18.78
N VAL A 423 26.80 7.56 19.23
CA VAL A 423 27.40 6.52 18.40
C VAL A 423 26.66 5.22 18.63
N GLY A 424 26.37 4.52 17.53
CA GLY A 424 25.81 3.19 17.51
C GLY A 424 26.82 2.21 16.92
N ARG A 425 26.87 1.00 17.49
CA ARG A 425 27.67 -0.09 16.96
C ARG A 425 26.90 -1.40 16.97
N ASP A 426 26.88 -2.10 15.84
CA ASP A 426 26.56 -3.52 15.79
C ASP A 426 27.80 -4.31 16.20
N LEU A 427 27.72 -4.98 17.36
CA LEU A 427 28.73 -5.89 17.91
C LEU A 427 28.53 -7.33 17.40
N LEU A 428 27.70 -7.53 16.39
CA LEU A 428 27.43 -8.79 15.71
C LEU A 428 26.93 -9.86 16.71
N ALA A 429 27.83 -10.77 17.10
CA ALA A 429 27.53 -11.87 18.02
C ALA A 429 27.04 -11.36 19.38
N PHE A 430 27.46 -10.16 19.80
CA PHE A 430 27.02 -9.54 21.04
C PHE A 430 25.83 -8.59 20.88
N GLY A 431 25.30 -8.42 19.67
CA GLY A 431 24.12 -7.56 19.42
C GLY A 431 24.51 -6.12 19.16
N ALA A 432 23.55 -5.21 19.24
CA ALA A 432 23.77 -3.81 18.97
C ALA A 432 23.83 -3.01 20.28
N ILE A 433 24.66 -1.98 20.30
CA ILE A 433 24.75 -1.01 21.40
C ILE A 433 24.75 0.41 20.83
N SER A 434 24.07 1.35 21.49
CA SER A 434 24.17 2.77 21.17
C SER A 434 24.28 3.60 22.43
N PHE A 435 25.08 4.65 22.35
CA PHE A 435 25.27 5.61 23.43
C PHE A 435 25.14 7.02 22.90
N ASP A 436 24.38 7.86 23.61
CA ASP A 436 24.27 9.28 23.29
C ASP A 436 24.27 10.16 24.55
N ILE A 437 24.72 11.39 24.34
CA ILE A 437 24.75 12.45 25.34
C ILE A 437 24.02 13.64 24.75
N THR A 438 23.06 14.17 25.50
CA THR A 438 22.31 15.37 25.16
C THR A 438 22.51 16.43 26.23
N GLU A 439 23.09 17.56 25.87
CA GLU A 439 23.22 18.72 26.74
C GLU A 439 22.12 19.73 26.41
N SER A 440 21.46 20.26 27.44
CA SER A 440 20.41 21.27 27.33
C SER A 440 20.79 22.53 28.08
N ARG A 441 20.47 23.69 27.52
CA ARG A 441 20.64 25.02 28.13
C ARG A 441 19.35 25.83 27.98
N ALA A 442 18.66 26.03 29.10
CA ALA A 442 17.36 26.68 29.16
C ALA A 442 17.39 27.94 30.03
N LYS A 443 17.08 29.10 29.46
CA LYS A 443 16.95 30.38 30.17
C LYS A 443 15.49 30.67 30.47
N LEU A 444 15.12 30.61 31.75
CA LEU A 444 13.79 30.96 32.20
C LEU A 444 13.75 32.44 32.57
N LYS A 445 12.84 33.20 31.94
CA LYS A 445 12.65 34.62 32.25
C LYS A 445 11.95 34.84 33.59
N THR A 446 11.14 33.89 34.03
CA THR A 446 10.33 33.96 35.25
C THR A 446 11.19 34.11 36.51
N ASP A 447 12.33 33.42 36.58
CA ASP A 447 13.29 33.49 37.68
C ASP A 447 14.66 34.07 37.27
N ASN A 448 14.80 34.49 36.01
CA ASN A 448 16.02 34.99 35.37
C ASN A 448 17.25 34.06 35.55
N LYS A 449 17.01 32.74 35.60
CA LYS A 449 18.07 31.72 35.74
C LYS A 449 18.29 30.96 34.44
N ILE A 450 19.52 30.46 34.29
CA ILE A 450 19.92 29.55 33.22
C ILE A 450 20.11 28.16 33.85
N TYR A 451 19.34 27.20 33.38
CA TYR A 451 19.44 25.79 33.73
C TYR A 451 20.26 25.10 32.66
N THR A 452 21.33 24.41 33.06
CA THR A 452 22.21 23.66 32.16
C THR A 452 22.39 22.27 32.74
N GLY A 453 22.12 21.24 31.95
CA GLY A 453 22.32 19.86 32.38
C GLY A 453 22.38 18.90 31.21
N ALA A 454 23.01 17.75 31.45
CA ALA A 454 23.18 16.68 30.49
C ALA A 454 22.27 15.47 30.76
N SER A 455 21.93 14.75 29.70
CA SER A 455 21.24 13.47 29.72
C SER A 455 22.03 12.44 28.92
N TYR A 456 22.30 11.29 29.53
CA TYR A 456 23.08 10.19 28.98
C TYR A 456 22.14 9.03 28.72
N ARG A 457 22.17 8.46 27.52
CA ARG A 457 21.33 7.31 27.15
C ARG A 457 22.19 6.19 26.59
N LEU A 458 22.03 4.99 27.14
CA LEU A 458 22.63 3.75 26.68
C LEU A 458 21.50 2.80 26.26
N SER A 459 21.56 2.28 25.03
CA SER A 459 20.60 1.30 24.51
C SER A 459 21.32 0.05 24.03
N TYR A 460 20.75 -1.12 24.31
CA TYR A 460 21.26 -2.41 23.90
C TYR A 460 20.13 -3.30 23.36
N SER A 461 20.40 -4.03 22.27
CA SER A 461 19.45 -4.95 21.63
C SER A 461 20.17 -6.20 21.15
N LYS A 462 19.63 -7.39 21.43
CA LYS A 462 20.18 -8.67 20.97
C LYS A 462 19.11 -9.71 20.71
N ARG A 463 19.18 -10.35 19.55
CA ARG A 463 18.46 -11.59 19.25
C ARG A 463 19.43 -12.78 19.34
N PHE A 464 19.05 -13.79 20.11
CA PHE A 464 19.76 -15.06 20.32
C PHE A 464 19.01 -16.19 19.60
N GLU A 465 19.40 -16.49 18.36
CA GLU A 465 18.71 -17.52 17.56
C GLU A 465 18.92 -18.93 18.09
N GLU A 466 20.14 -19.30 18.51
CA GLU A 466 20.45 -20.64 19.03
C GLU A 466 19.60 -21.03 20.25
N TYR A 467 19.06 -20.03 20.95
CA TYR A 467 18.26 -20.21 22.15
C TYR A 467 16.81 -19.76 21.96
N ASP A 468 16.37 -19.44 20.73
CA ASP A 468 15.04 -18.89 20.42
C ASP A 468 14.65 -17.74 21.38
N SER A 469 15.60 -16.87 21.71
CA SER A 469 15.43 -15.79 22.70
C SER A 469 15.76 -14.43 22.09
N GLN A 470 15.10 -13.38 22.56
CA GLN A 470 15.35 -12.00 22.15
C GLN A 470 15.32 -11.08 23.38
N VAL A 471 16.42 -10.36 23.59
CA VAL A 471 16.48 -9.17 24.43
C VAL A 471 16.24 -7.99 23.49
N THR A 472 14.99 -7.57 23.32
CA THR A 472 14.61 -6.56 22.33
C THR A 472 15.14 -5.17 22.69
N PHE A 473 15.18 -4.83 23.98
CA PHE A 473 15.65 -3.52 24.43
C PHE A 473 16.04 -3.53 25.91
N ALA A 474 17.30 -3.20 26.20
CA ALA A 474 17.76 -2.78 27.52
C ALA A 474 18.26 -1.34 27.41
N GLY A 475 17.48 -0.39 27.93
CA GLY A 475 17.75 1.03 27.90
C GLY A 475 18.01 1.59 29.29
N TYR A 476 19.04 2.41 29.42
CA TYR A 476 19.32 3.21 30.60
C TYR A 476 19.46 4.68 30.19
N ARG A 477 18.62 5.55 30.76
CA ARG A 477 18.77 7.01 30.64
C ARG A 477 19.01 7.61 32.00
N PHE A 478 20.06 8.41 32.13
CA PHE A 478 20.34 9.24 33.30
C PHE A 478 20.27 10.71 32.90
N SER A 479 19.51 11.52 33.62
CA SER A 479 19.39 12.96 33.37
C SER A 479 19.75 13.75 34.64
N GLU A 480 20.64 14.73 34.48
CA GLU A 480 21.03 15.64 35.54
C GLU A 480 19.86 16.51 36.00
N ARG A 481 19.93 17.04 37.23
CA ARG A 481 18.81 17.79 37.82
C ARG A 481 18.41 19.02 37.02
N ASP A 482 19.35 19.69 36.37
CA ASP A 482 19.08 20.90 35.60
C ASP A 482 18.91 20.63 34.09
N PHE A 483 18.91 19.35 33.68
CA PHE A 483 18.54 18.96 32.32
C PHE A 483 17.05 19.22 32.10
N MET A 484 16.72 19.81 30.96
CA MET A 484 15.34 20.14 30.60
C MET A 484 15.13 19.85 29.12
N SER A 485 14.08 19.11 28.78
CA SER A 485 13.67 18.99 27.37
C SER A 485 12.90 20.24 26.92
N MET A 486 12.76 20.44 25.62
CA MET A 486 12.05 21.61 25.07
C MET A 486 10.60 21.66 25.57
N ASN A 487 9.95 20.51 25.70
CA ASN A 487 8.58 20.44 26.21
C ASN A 487 8.51 20.90 27.68
N GLN A 488 9.42 20.41 28.53
CA GLN A 488 9.52 20.86 29.93
C GLN A 488 9.83 22.36 30.04
N TYR A 489 10.66 22.89 29.14
CA TYR A 489 10.96 24.33 29.07
C TYR A 489 9.71 25.16 28.72
N LEU A 490 8.95 24.75 27.70
CA LEU A 490 7.73 25.44 27.28
C LEU A 490 6.68 25.41 28.39
N ASP A 491 6.46 24.24 28.99
CA ASP A 491 5.51 24.06 30.10
C ASP A 491 5.85 24.94 31.30
N ARG A 492 7.12 24.90 31.75
CA ARG A 492 7.57 25.67 32.90
C ARG A 492 7.53 27.18 32.64
N ARG A 493 7.75 27.60 31.40
CA ARG A 493 7.77 29.02 31.02
C ARG A 493 6.39 29.61 30.77
N TYR A 494 5.52 28.90 30.07
CA TYR A 494 4.25 29.45 29.57
C TYR A 494 3.02 28.93 30.32
N ARG A 495 3.10 27.73 30.91
CA ARG A 495 1.93 27.05 31.49
C ARG A 495 1.98 27.00 33.02
N GLY A 496 3.12 27.39 33.61
CA GLY A 496 3.32 27.38 35.06
C GLY A 496 3.28 25.99 35.67
N VAL A 497 3.47 24.95 34.86
CA VAL A 497 3.46 23.55 35.30
C VAL A 497 4.88 23.13 35.62
N GLU A 498 5.14 22.76 36.88
CA GLU A 498 6.39 22.09 37.25
C GLU A 498 6.35 20.64 36.76
N PHE A 499 7.23 20.31 35.82
CA PHE A 499 7.30 18.96 35.27
C PHE A 499 8.05 18.01 36.19
N ASP A 500 7.74 16.73 36.06
CA ASP A 500 8.51 15.67 36.69
C ASP A 500 9.93 15.66 36.16
N ASN A 501 10.89 15.78 37.07
CA ASN A 501 12.30 15.83 36.71
C ASN A 501 12.88 14.41 36.77
N SER A 502 12.77 13.69 35.65
CA SER A 502 13.25 12.31 35.53
C SER A 502 14.75 12.25 35.77
N LYS A 503 15.18 11.33 36.63
CA LYS A 503 16.58 11.14 37.02
C LYS A 503 17.17 9.91 36.35
N GLU A 504 16.57 8.74 36.56
CA GLU A 504 17.02 7.47 35.98
C GLU A 504 15.82 6.75 35.40
N LEU A 505 15.94 6.26 34.17
CA LEU A 505 14.96 5.41 33.51
C LEU A 505 15.64 4.10 33.07
N TYR A 506 15.16 2.98 33.60
CA TYR A 506 15.58 1.64 33.23
C TYR A 506 14.43 0.94 32.50
N THR A 507 14.64 0.54 31.26
CA THR A 507 13.66 -0.24 30.49
C THR A 507 14.28 -1.54 30.03
N ILE A 508 13.67 -2.67 30.36
CA ILE A 508 14.10 -4.01 29.95
C ILE A 508 12.92 -4.72 29.31
N THR A 509 13.09 -5.19 28.08
CA THR A 509 12.15 -6.06 27.38
C THR A 509 12.86 -7.34 26.94
N PHE A 510 12.33 -8.47 27.39
CA PHE A 510 12.88 -9.80 27.14
C PHE A 510 11.76 -10.74 26.67
N ASN A 511 12.03 -11.50 25.62
CA ASN A 511 11.15 -12.52 25.07
C ASN A 511 11.96 -13.80 24.87
N LYS A 512 11.43 -14.95 25.26
CA LYS A 512 12.05 -16.25 25.03
C LYS A 512 11.00 -17.28 24.65
N TYR A 513 11.23 -17.94 23.53
CA TYR A 513 10.52 -19.16 23.18
C TYR A 513 11.35 -20.38 23.61
N PHE A 514 10.70 -21.35 24.24
CA PHE A 514 11.29 -22.62 24.66
C PHE A 514 10.70 -23.72 23.78
N THR A 515 11.36 -23.97 22.65
CA THR A 515 10.90 -24.89 21.59
C THR A 515 10.60 -26.30 22.12
N ASN A 516 11.41 -26.85 23.03
CA ASN A 516 11.18 -28.17 23.61
C ASN A 516 9.92 -28.27 24.50
N ALA A 517 9.35 -27.15 24.92
CA ALA A 517 8.22 -27.08 25.85
C ALA A 517 6.98 -26.39 25.25
N ASP A 518 7.04 -25.95 23.99
CA ASP A 518 6.04 -25.11 23.32
C ASP A 518 5.60 -23.91 24.17
N LEU A 519 6.57 -23.27 24.84
CA LEU A 519 6.36 -22.26 25.88
C LEU A 519 7.01 -20.93 25.48
N THR A 520 6.25 -19.84 25.50
CA THR A 520 6.77 -18.48 25.34
C THR A 520 6.78 -17.77 26.69
N ALA A 521 7.88 -17.14 27.05
CA ALA A 521 8.00 -16.27 28.21
C ALA A 521 8.33 -14.84 27.76
N TYR A 522 7.70 -13.86 28.37
CA TYR A 522 7.88 -12.44 28.08
C TYR A 522 7.99 -11.65 29.39
N LEU A 523 8.91 -10.69 29.42
CA LEU A 523 9.16 -9.80 30.54
C LEU A 523 9.30 -8.37 30.00
N ASN A 524 8.52 -7.46 30.57
CA ASN A 524 8.70 -6.02 30.41
C ASN A 524 8.87 -5.40 31.79
N TYR A 525 9.93 -4.64 31.99
CA TYR A 525 10.26 -3.97 33.24
C TYR A 525 10.61 -2.52 32.95
N ASN A 526 9.93 -1.60 33.62
CA ASN A 526 10.23 -0.18 33.59
C ASN A 526 10.39 0.36 35.02
N HIS A 527 11.48 1.06 35.27
CA HIS A 527 11.73 1.72 36.54
C HIS A 527 12.23 3.13 36.29
N GLU A 528 11.47 4.10 36.77
CA GLU A 528 11.78 5.52 36.61
C GLU A 528 11.91 6.17 37.99
N THR A 529 13.00 6.89 38.21
CA THR A 529 13.21 7.70 39.41
C THR A 529 13.19 9.17 39.04
N TYR A 530 12.83 10.03 39.99
CA TYR A 530 12.73 11.48 39.77
C TYR A 530 13.48 12.24 40.85
N TRP A 531 13.93 13.45 40.54
CA TRP A 531 14.57 14.35 41.49
C TRP A 531 13.58 15.00 42.46
N ASN A 532 12.32 15.17 42.04
CA ASN A 532 11.28 15.91 42.76
C ASN A 532 10.10 15.05 43.22
N LYS A 533 10.05 13.75 42.87
CA LYS A 533 8.97 12.85 43.30
C LYS A 533 9.43 11.40 43.50
N PRO A 534 8.62 10.57 44.19
CA PRO A 534 8.91 9.15 44.39
C PRO A 534 9.02 8.37 43.07
N ALA A 535 9.82 7.31 43.09
CA ALA A 535 10.03 6.47 41.91
C ALA A 535 8.77 5.72 41.44
N ALA A 536 8.59 5.66 40.13
CA ALA A 536 7.60 4.84 39.45
C ALA A 536 8.20 3.47 39.07
N LYS A 537 7.36 2.43 39.10
CA LYS A 537 7.77 1.07 38.76
C LYS A 537 6.64 0.32 38.09
N ARG A 538 6.92 -0.24 36.93
CA ARG A 538 6.00 -1.11 36.20
C ARG A 538 6.71 -2.39 35.80
N TYR A 539 6.05 -3.53 35.98
CA TYR A 539 6.51 -4.76 35.34
C TYR A 539 5.33 -5.58 34.85
N ASN A 540 5.58 -6.37 33.80
CA ASN A 540 4.67 -7.34 33.24
C ASN A 540 5.50 -8.59 32.91
N VAL A 541 5.13 -9.73 33.47
CA VAL A 541 5.75 -11.03 33.22
C VAL A 541 4.64 -11.95 32.71
N SER A 542 4.77 -12.45 31.50
CA SER A 542 3.82 -13.41 30.94
C SER A 542 4.49 -14.69 30.47
N ILE A 543 3.77 -15.79 30.61
CA ILE A 543 4.16 -17.11 30.13
C ILE A 543 2.94 -17.68 29.41
N ALA A 544 3.13 -18.17 28.18
CA ALA A 544 2.08 -18.77 27.37
C ALA A 544 2.53 -20.14 26.85
N LYS A 545 1.64 -21.12 26.87
CA LYS A 545 1.90 -22.47 26.37
C LYS A 545 0.77 -22.94 25.47
N TYR A 546 1.13 -23.52 24.33
CA TYR A 546 0.19 -24.28 23.50
C TYR A 546 0.32 -25.77 23.80
N PHE A 547 -0.80 -26.47 23.87
CA PHE A 547 -0.82 -27.93 24.03
C PHE A 547 -2.08 -28.55 23.43
N ASN A 548 -2.04 -29.87 23.24
CA ASN A 548 -3.14 -30.64 22.67
C ASN A 548 -3.71 -31.60 23.71
N ILE A 549 -5.03 -31.70 23.81
CA ILE A 549 -5.72 -32.68 24.67
C ILE A 549 -6.78 -33.42 23.85
N GLY A 550 -6.51 -34.68 23.53
CA GLY A 550 -7.42 -35.54 22.77
C GLY A 550 -7.76 -34.95 21.40
N ARG A 551 -9.05 -34.68 21.17
CA ARG A 551 -9.54 -34.05 19.93
C ARG A 551 -9.28 -32.55 19.83
N PHE A 552 -9.01 -31.90 20.95
CA PHE A 552 -8.78 -30.46 21.00
C PHE A 552 -7.30 -30.17 20.75
N LYS A 553 -7.03 -29.46 19.66
CA LYS A 553 -5.69 -29.03 19.28
C LYS A 553 -5.52 -27.54 19.53
N ASN A 554 -4.28 -27.10 19.75
CA ASN A 554 -3.91 -25.69 19.92
C ASN A 554 -4.60 -24.99 21.11
N ILE A 555 -4.74 -25.70 22.24
CA ILE A 555 -5.21 -25.10 23.49
C ILE A 555 -4.12 -24.14 23.99
N ASN A 556 -4.48 -22.88 24.27
CA ASN A 556 -3.57 -21.87 24.79
C ASN A 556 -3.81 -21.65 26.28
N LEU A 557 -2.77 -21.77 27.11
CA LEU A 557 -2.78 -21.32 28.49
C LEU A 557 -1.76 -20.19 28.64
N SER A 558 -2.22 -19.01 29.01
CA SER A 558 -1.38 -17.85 29.32
C SER A 558 -1.56 -17.40 30.76
N LEU A 559 -0.45 -17.05 31.40
CA LEU A 559 -0.38 -16.54 32.76
C LEU A 559 0.45 -15.26 32.75
N THR A 560 -0.09 -14.17 33.29
CA THR A 560 0.50 -12.84 33.25
C THR A 560 0.47 -12.22 34.64
N ALA A 561 1.62 -11.95 35.24
CA ALA A 561 1.75 -11.20 36.48
C ALA A 561 2.16 -9.76 36.17
N PHE A 562 1.51 -8.78 36.79
CA PHE A 562 1.83 -7.38 36.57
C PHE A 562 1.84 -6.58 37.87
N ARG A 563 2.63 -5.50 37.85
CA ARG A 563 2.61 -4.44 38.86
C ARG A 563 2.63 -3.10 38.16
N ASN A 564 1.79 -2.19 38.61
CA ASN A 564 1.86 -0.78 38.26
C ASN A 564 1.96 0.07 39.53
N LYS A 565 3.02 0.87 39.66
CA LYS A 565 3.20 1.81 40.77
C LYS A 565 3.49 3.18 40.19
N PHE A 566 2.57 4.12 40.42
CA PHE A 566 2.64 5.49 39.93
C PHE A 566 2.27 6.48 41.05
N ASP A 567 3.12 7.50 41.25
CA ASP A 567 2.83 8.71 42.02
C ASP A 567 2.28 8.51 43.45
N ASN A 568 3.07 7.87 44.33
CA ASN A 568 2.75 7.60 45.75
C ASN A 568 1.41 6.87 46.02
N ARG A 569 0.70 6.41 44.99
CA ARG A 569 -0.49 5.58 45.11
C ARG A 569 -0.09 4.16 45.50
N ASN A 570 -1.08 3.40 45.99
CA ASN A 570 -0.93 1.98 46.25
C ASN A 570 -0.46 1.26 44.99
N ASN A 571 0.37 0.24 45.14
CA ASN A 571 0.76 -0.57 43.98
C ASN A 571 -0.48 -1.32 43.46
N ASP A 572 -0.68 -1.35 42.15
CA ASP A 572 -1.68 -2.20 41.52
C ASP A 572 -0.99 -3.49 41.10
N ASP A 573 -1.14 -4.52 41.93
CA ASP A 573 -0.58 -5.85 41.70
C ASP A 573 -1.69 -6.78 41.23
N GLY A 574 -1.41 -7.57 40.22
CA GLY A 574 -2.36 -8.59 39.76
C GLY A 574 -1.73 -9.75 39.03
N LEU A 575 -2.50 -10.83 38.96
CA LEU A 575 -2.24 -12.03 38.20
C LEU A 575 -3.44 -12.28 37.27
N TYR A 576 -3.16 -12.50 36.00
CA TYR A 576 -4.16 -12.80 34.99
C TYR A 576 -3.85 -14.15 34.35
N MET A 577 -4.82 -15.03 34.27
CA MET A 577 -4.72 -16.31 33.59
C MET A 577 -5.79 -16.37 32.50
N ASN A 578 -5.42 -16.76 31.29
CA ASN A 578 -6.34 -17.02 30.19
C ASN A 578 -6.08 -18.43 29.65
N LEU A 579 -7.11 -19.26 29.67
CA LEU A 579 -7.15 -20.57 29.03
C LEU A 579 -8.10 -20.47 27.85
N SER A 580 -7.63 -20.64 26.62
CA SER A 580 -8.44 -20.62 25.40
C SER A 580 -8.44 -22.00 24.74
N LEU A 581 -9.65 -22.51 24.48
CA LEU A 581 -9.92 -23.81 23.87
C LEU A 581 -10.62 -23.59 22.53
N PRO A 582 -9.99 -23.93 21.40
CA PRO A 582 -10.68 -23.99 20.11
C PRO A 582 -11.82 -25.01 20.17
N TRP A 583 -13.05 -24.56 19.95
CA TRP A 583 -14.26 -25.39 20.03
C TRP A 583 -14.71 -25.86 18.63
N ALA A 584 -14.56 -24.99 17.63
CA ALA A 584 -14.79 -25.26 16.21
C ALA A 584 -13.80 -24.41 15.37
N ASP A 585 -13.82 -24.55 14.04
CA ASP A 585 -12.88 -23.86 13.14
C ASP A 585 -12.90 -22.33 13.30
N ARG A 586 -14.05 -21.77 13.66
CA ARG A 586 -14.28 -20.32 13.85
C ARG A 586 -14.73 -19.96 15.27
N ALA A 587 -14.74 -20.92 16.20
CA ALA A 587 -15.26 -20.71 17.55
C ALA A 587 -14.29 -21.16 18.64
N SER A 588 -14.26 -20.43 19.77
CA SER A 588 -13.43 -20.76 20.93
C SER A 588 -14.15 -20.50 22.25
N ILE A 589 -13.83 -21.31 23.25
CA ILE A 589 -14.24 -21.10 24.64
C ILE A 589 -13.01 -20.65 25.42
N SER A 590 -13.10 -19.52 26.12
CA SER A 590 -12.03 -19.05 26.99
C SER A 590 -12.46 -18.97 28.43
N TYR A 591 -11.56 -19.32 29.35
CA TYR A 591 -11.68 -19.08 30.78
C TYR A 591 -10.60 -18.09 31.19
N ASN A 592 -11.02 -16.94 31.71
CA ASN A 592 -10.16 -15.89 32.18
C ASN A 592 -10.30 -15.77 33.69
N ASN A 593 -9.18 -15.60 34.37
CA ASN A 593 -9.13 -15.38 35.80
C ASN A 593 -8.23 -14.17 36.07
N MET A 594 -8.71 -13.23 36.87
CA MET A 594 -7.94 -12.04 37.24
C MET A 594 -7.97 -11.86 38.76
N ILE A 595 -6.81 -12.03 39.37
CA ILE A 595 -6.59 -11.79 40.79
C ILE A 595 -5.94 -10.41 40.91
N THR A 596 -6.57 -9.51 41.64
CA THR A 596 -5.99 -8.21 42.02
C THR A 596 -6.05 -8.05 43.53
N ARG A 597 -5.56 -6.92 44.03
CA ARG A 597 -5.70 -6.56 45.45
C ARG A 597 -7.17 -6.42 45.90
N ASP A 598 -8.08 -6.14 44.97
CA ASP A 598 -9.50 -5.96 45.24
C ASP A 598 -10.30 -7.28 45.24
N GLY A 599 -9.66 -8.40 44.88
CA GLY A 599 -10.27 -9.73 44.89
C GLY A 599 -9.97 -10.55 43.64
N ASN A 600 -10.74 -11.61 43.45
CA ASN A 600 -10.54 -12.59 42.39
C ASN A 600 -11.77 -12.64 41.47
N SER A 601 -11.59 -12.38 40.18
CA SER A 601 -12.65 -12.47 39.18
C SER A 601 -12.42 -13.65 38.23
N HIS A 602 -13.52 -14.23 37.77
CA HIS A 602 -13.54 -15.39 36.89
C HIS A 602 -14.53 -15.12 35.78
N THR A 603 -14.16 -15.28 34.51
CA THR A 603 -15.08 -15.16 33.38
C THR A 603 -14.88 -16.32 32.40
N VAL A 604 -15.96 -16.98 32.03
CA VAL A 604 -16.00 -17.92 30.92
C VAL A 604 -16.65 -17.22 29.74
N SER A 605 -16.07 -17.30 28.56
CA SER A 605 -16.62 -16.67 27.36
C SER A 605 -16.60 -17.61 26.16
N TYR A 606 -17.63 -17.51 25.34
CA TYR A 606 -17.69 -18.12 24.03
C TYR A 606 -17.48 -17.03 22.98
N PHE A 607 -16.54 -17.26 22.05
CA PHE A 607 -16.27 -16.41 20.90
C PHE A 607 -16.56 -17.21 19.62
N ASP A 608 -17.14 -16.56 18.63
CA ASP A 608 -17.48 -17.17 17.35
C ASP A 608 -17.42 -16.13 16.21
N SER A 609 -16.89 -16.54 15.06
CA SER A 609 -16.91 -15.77 13.82
C SER A 609 -17.94 -16.39 12.88
N VAL A 610 -19.10 -15.74 12.77
CA VAL A 610 -20.24 -16.20 11.95
C VAL A 610 -19.85 -16.25 10.48
N ASP A 611 -19.13 -15.21 10.03
CA ASP A 611 -18.59 -15.06 8.68
C ASP A 611 -17.25 -14.31 8.76
N ASP A 612 -16.69 -13.91 7.62
CA ASP A 612 -15.40 -13.21 7.54
C ASP A 612 -15.52 -11.71 7.94
N LYS A 613 -16.75 -11.19 8.10
CA LYS A 613 -17.05 -9.81 8.46
C LYS A 613 -17.60 -9.67 9.88
N THR A 614 -18.10 -10.73 10.51
CA THR A 614 -18.92 -10.66 11.72
C THR A 614 -18.43 -11.63 12.78
N ASN A 615 -18.06 -11.08 13.94
CA ASN A 615 -17.68 -11.87 15.11
C ASN A 615 -18.39 -11.37 16.38
N TYR A 616 -18.56 -12.28 17.33
CA TYR A 616 -19.14 -11.94 18.63
C TYR A 616 -18.51 -12.76 19.75
N ARG A 617 -18.56 -12.20 20.96
CA ARG A 617 -18.14 -12.84 22.21
C ARG A 617 -19.23 -12.62 23.25
N VAL A 618 -19.61 -13.68 23.94
CA VAL A 618 -20.47 -13.59 25.12
C VAL A 618 -19.74 -14.21 26.29
N GLY A 619 -19.64 -13.48 27.39
CA GLY A 619 -18.99 -13.87 28.62
C GLY A 619 -19.93 -13.86 29.80
N THR A 620 -19.71 -14.77 30.75
CA THR A 620 -20.34 -14.73 32.07
C THR A 620 -19.37 -15.18 33.15
N GLY A 621 -19.57 -14.73 34.37
CA GLY A 621 -18.59 -14.93 35.41
C GLY A 621 -18.97 -14.37 36.77
N VAL A 622 -17.94 -14.17 37.58
CA VAL A 622 -18.01 -13.61 38.93
C VAL A 622 -16.97 -12.50 39.04
N SER A 623 -17.36 -11.32 39.51
CA SER A 623 -16.49 -10.17 39.73
C SER A 623 -15.58 -10.39 40.93
N SER A 624 -14.59 -9.50 41.12
CA SER A 624 -13.68 -9.54 42.28
C SER A 624 -14.41 -9.50 43.64
N ARG A 625 -15.63 -8.95 43.67
CA ARG A 625 -16.50 -8.86 44.85
C ARG A 625 -17.48 -10.04 44.99
N GLY A 626 -17.32 -11.11 44.21
CA GLY A 626 -18.20 -12.26 44.26
C GLY A 626 -19.56 -12.05 43.60
N ARG A 627 -19.73 -11.02 42.75
CA ARG A 627 -21.01 -10.71 42.10
C ARG A 627 -21.07 -11.26 40.69
N GLY A 628 -22.22 -11.80 40.29
CA GLY A 628 -22.38 -12.34 38.93
C GLY A 628 -22.14 -11.28 37.85
N THR A 629 -21.41 -11.65 36.80
CA THR A 629 -21.10 -10.80 35.65
C THR A 629 -21.61 -11.40 34.36
N ILE A 630 -22.04 -10.55 33.44
CA ILE A 630 -22.33 -10.90 32.04
C ILE A 630 -21.71 -9.82 31.18
N ASP A 631 -21.02 -10.21 30.12
CA ASP A 631 -20.46 -9.32 29.11
C ASP A 631 -20.77 -9.83 27.71
N GLY A 632 -20.87 -8.90 26.77
CA GLY A 632 -21.13 -9.18 25.37
C GLY A 632 -20.33 -8.21 24.51
N PHE A 633 -19.79 -8.71 23.41
CA PHE A 633 -19.04 -7.94 22.44
C PHE A 633 -19.43 -8.41 21.04
N TYR A 634 -19.61 -7.49 20.12
CA TYR A 634 -20.00 -7.76 18.74
C TYR A 634 -19.24 -6.79 17.84
N THR A 635 -18.56 -7.32 16.82
CA THR A 635 -17.91 -6.50 15.80
C THR A 635 -18.33 -6.96 14.41
N ARG A 636 -18.69 -5.99 13.57
CA ARG A 636 -18.98 -6.20 12.15
C ARG A 636 -18.19 -5.23 11.28
N TYR A 637 -17.40 -5.78 10.36
CA TYR A 637 -16.70 -5.06 9.30
C TYR A 637 -17.65 -4.85 8.11
N ALA A 638 -18.65 -3.98 8.26
CA ALA A 638 -19.56 -3.66 7.17
C ALA A 638 -18.86 -2.82 6.09
N ASP A 639 -19.43 -2.78 4.89
CA ASP A 639 -18.80 -2.14 3.73
C ASP A 639 -18.63 -0.62 3.95
N LEU A 640 -19.60 0.01 4.64
CA LEU A 640 -19.63 1.45 4.89
C LEU A 640 -18.82 1.88 6.12
N ALA A 641 -18.70 1.01 7.13
CA ALA A 641 -18.04 1.29 8.41
C ALA A 641 -17.86 0.01 9.25
N THR A 642 -16.84 -0.01 10.09
CA THR A 642 -16.71 -0.99 11.18
C THR A 642 -17.63 -0.59 12.33
N VAL A 643 -18.50 -1.52 12.75
CA VAL A 643 -19.42 -1.35 13.86
C VAL A 643 -18.97 -2.25 15.00
N THR A 644 -18.81 -1.70 16.20
CA THR A 644 -18.56 -2.48 17.41
C THR A 644 -19.59 -2.13 18.47
N ALA A 645 -20.19 -3.13 19.10
CA ALA A 645 -21.11 -2.96 20.20
C ALA A 645 -20.65 -3.84 21.37
N SER A 646 -20.73 -3.31 22.58
CA SER A 646 -20.42 -4.09 23.78
C SER A 646 -21.36 -3.75 24.91
N THR A 647 -21.58 -4.71 25.78
CA THR A 647 -22.37 -4.54 27.00
C THR A 647 -21.68 -5.27 28.13
N SER A 648 -21.78 -4.72 29.34
CA SER A 648 -21.38 -5.44 30.54
C SER A 648 -22.34 -5.15 31.67
N TYR A 649 -22.57 -6.14 32.50
CA TYR A 649 -23.44 -6.08 33.66
C TYR A 649 -22.78 -6.81 34.81
N ILE A 650 -22.59 -6.11 35.93
CA ILE A 650 -22.11 -6.66 37.19
C ILE A 650 -23.24 -6.47 38.20
N ASN A 651 -23.79 -7.57 38.71
CA ASN A 651 -24.97 -7.55 39.57
C ASN A 651 -24.78 -6.60 40.76
N GLY A 652 -25.67 -5.62 40.90
CA GLY A 652 -25.66 -4.62 41.97
C GLY A 652 -24.47 -3.64 41.97
N ASP A 653 -23.53 -3.72 41.02
CA ASP A 653 -22.38 -2.79 40.94
C ASP A 653 -22.56 -1.82 39.76
N THR A 654 -22.56 -2.31 38.52
CA THR A 654 -22.57 -1.44 37.32
C THR A 654 -23.19 -2.14 36.12
N SER A 655 -23.97 -1.39 35.33
CA SER A 655 -24.35 -1.77 33.96
C SER A 655 -23.73 -0.78 32.98
N SER A 656 -23.16 -1.28 31.88
CA SER A 656 -22.65 -0.44 30.81
C SER A 656 -23.01 -0.98 29.43
N ALA A 657 -23.14 -0.06 28.48
CA ALA A 657 -23.32 -0.35 27.07
C ALA A 657 -22.51 0.65 26.26
N ALA A 658 -21.67 0.14 25.36
CA ALA A 658 -20.86 0.95 24.47
C ALA A 658 -21.10 0.58 23.01
N PHE A 659 -21.03 1.59 22.15
CA PHE A 659 -21.19 1.49 20.72
C PHE A 659 -20.07 2.30 20.05
N SER A 660 -19.43 1.73 19.05
CA SER A 660 -18.33 2.34 18.31
C SER A 660 -18.58 2.20 16.81
N LEU A 661 -18.34 3.27 16.08
CA LEU A 661 -18.49 3.37 14.64
C LEU A 661 -17.22 3.98 14.05
N GLN A 662 -16.54 3.23 13.18
CA GLN A 662 -15.31 3.66 12.54
C GLN A 662 -15.43 3.53 11.02
N GLY A 663 -15.29 4.64 10.31
CA GLY A 663 -15.42 4.67 8.86
C GLY A 663 -14.92 5.98 8.27
N GLY A 664 -15.16 6.16 6.98
CA GLY A 664 -14.75 7.33 6.23
C GLY A 664 -15.62 7.55 5.01
N ALA A 665 -15.58 8.77 4.51
CA ALA A 665 -16.19 9.19 3.27
C ALA A 665 -15.08 9.69 2.34
N THR A 666 -15.07 9.20 1.11
CA THR A 666 -14.15 9.69 0.08
C THR A 666 -14.97 10.15 -1.12
N VAL A 667 -14.70 11.37 -1.56
CA VAL A 667 -15.34 12.01 -2.71
C VAL A 667 -14.25 12.37 -3.71
N THR A 668 -14.43 12.01 -4.97
CA THR A 668 -13.54 12.35 -6.08
C THR A 668 -14.37 12.93 -7.24
N GLY A 669 -13.70 13.38 -8.30
CA GLY A 669 -14.38 13.72 -9.56
C GLY A 669 -15.14 12.55 -10.20
N HIS A 670 -14.83 11.31 -9.81
CA HIS A 670 -15.45 10.08 -10.36
C HIS A 670 -16.60 9.53 -9.50
N GLY A 671 -16.90 10.14 -8.34
CA GLY A 671 -17.99 9.73 -7.47
C GLY A 671 -17.66 9.80 -5.98
N ALA A 672 -18.56 9.26 -5.16
CA ALA A 672 -18.41 9.22 -3.71
C ALA A 672 -18.78 7.85 -3.15
N ALA A 673 -18.07 7.42 -2.11
CA ALA A 673 -18.43 6.24 -1.34
C ALA A 673 -18.08 6.42 0.14
N LEU A 674 -18.93 5.86 0.99
CA LEU A 674 -18.55 5.57 2.37
C LEU A 674 -17.78 4.25 2.39
N HIS A 675 -16.85 4.14 3.32
CA HIS A 675 -16.02 2.96 3.46
C HIS A 675 -15.50 2.82 4.88
N ARG A 676 -15.11 1.61 5.25
CA ARG A 676 -14.29 1.41 6.45
C ARG A 676 -12.91 2.06 6.30
N ILE A 677 -12.28 2.39 7.42
CA ILE A 677 -10.92 2.95 7.47
C ILE A 677 -10.04 2.07 8.35
N ASN A 678 -8.77 1.97 7.98
CA ASN A 678 -7.73 1.36 8.83
C ASN A 678 -6.84 2.45 9.45
N THR A 679 -6.35 3.38 8.62
CA THR A 679 -5.55 4.52 9.06
C THR A 679 -6.23 5.84 8.68
N PRO A 680 -6.60 6.70 9.65
CA PRO A 680 -7.14 8.03 9.37
C PRO A 680 -6.21 8.85 8.47
N GLY A 681 -6.77 9.54 7.47
CA GLY A 681 -6.02 10.34 6.51
C GLY A 681 -5.15 9.55 5.53
N GLY A 682 -5.15 8.21 5.63
CA GLY A 682 -4.29 7.31 4.87
C GLY A 682 -4.71 7.09 3.41
N SER A 683 -3.83 6.41 2.68
CA SER A 683 -4.01 6.08 1.26
C SER A 683 -5.16 5.14 1.00
N ARG A 684 -5.83 5.31 -0.14
CA ARG A 684 -7.03 4.54 -0.50
C ARG A 684 -7.23 4.49 -2.01
N VAL A 685 -7.90 3.46 -2.48
CA VAL A 685 -8.28 3.31 -3.89
C VAL A 685 -9.80 3.38 -4.00
N MET A 686 -10.31 4.33 -4.77
CA MET A 686 -11.68 4.34 -5.24
C MET A 686 -11.79 3.48 -6.49
N VAL A 687 -12.64 2.46 -6.41
CA VAL A 687 -12.95 1.57 -7.52
C VAL A 687 -14.26 1.98 -8.18
N GLY A 688 -14.24 2.10 -9.50
CA GLY A 688 -15.42 2.24 -10.35
C GLY A 688 -15.73 0.93 -11.09
N THR A 689 -17.02 0.65 -11.29
CA THR A 689 -17.50 -0.55 -12.00
C THR A 689 -18.56 -0.16 -13.04
N GLU A 690 -18.34 0.95 -13.75
CA GLU A 690 -19.26 1.48 -14.77
C GLU A 690 -20.73 1.66 -14.31
N GLY A 691 -20.96 1.83 -13.01
CA GLY A 691 -22.30 1.96 -12.41
C GLY A 691 -22.92 0.67 -11.89
N VAL A 692 -22.23 -0.47 -11.99
CA VAL A 692 -22.72 -1.77 -11.51
C VAL A 692 -22.59 -1.86 -9.98
N LYS A 693 -23.72 -1.98 -9.29
CA LYS A 693 -23.76 -2.11 -7.82
C LYS A 693 -23.41 -3.53 -7.34
N ASN A 694 -23.06 -3.65 -6.07
CA ASN A 694 -22.81 -4.92 -5.38
C ASN A 694 -21.71 -5.78 -6.01
N VAL A 695 -20.73 -5.15 -6.68
CA VAL A 695 -19.54 -5.83 -7.18
C VAL A 695 -18.58 -6.00 -6.00
N PRO A 696 -18.18 -7.23 -5.64
CA PRO A 696 -17.29 -7.48 -4.52
C PRO A 696 -15.85 -7.10 -4.86
N ILE A 697 -15.33 -6.07 -4.21
CA ILE A 697 -13.95 -5.62 -4.34
C ILE A 697 -13.13 -6.12 -3.16
N GLN A 698 -12.09 -6.88 -3.45
CA GLN A 698 -11.15 -7.40 -2.47
C GLN A 698 -9.84 -6.60 -2.49
N GLY A 699 -9.39 -6.25 -1.29
CA GLY A 699 -8.05 -5.72 -1.01
C GLY A 699 -7.34 -6.63 0.00
N PHE A 700 -6.60 -6.04 0.94
CA PHE A 700 -5.97 -6.81 2.02
C PHE A 700 -6.92 -7.25 3.14
N GLY A 701 -7.99 -6.48 3.41
CA GLY A 701 -9.00 -6.81 4.41
C GLY A 701 -10.22 -7.55 3.83
N PRO A 702 -11.31 -7.70 4.61
CA PRO A 702 -12.56 -8.30 4.14
C PRO A 702 -13.09 -7.63 2.85
N THR A 703 -13.81 -8.36 2.01
CA THR A 703 -14.37 -7.83 0.76
C THR A 703 -15.32 -6.65 1.00
N THR A 704 -15.22 -5.60 0.18
CA THR A 704 -16.11 -4.42 0.20
C THR A 704 -16.92 -4.37 -1.09
N GLU A 705 -18.23 -4.24 -0.99
CA GLU A 705 -19.11 -4.17 -2.16
C GLU A 705 -19.24 -2.75 -2.74
N THR A 706 -19.42 -2.63 -4.06
CA THR A 706 -19.73 -1.34 -4.69
C THR A 706 -21.12 -0.85 -4.31
N ASN A 707 -21.23 0.45 -4.07
CA ASN A 707 -22.49 1.12 -3.74
C ASN A 707 -23.44 1.19 -4.95
N ILE A 708 -24.59 1.83 -4.76
CA ILE A 708 -25.62 2.02 -5.80
C ILE A 708 -25.13 2.74 -7.07
N PHE A 709 -23.99 3.43 -7.02
CA PHE A 709 -23.37 4.12 -8.15
C PHE A 709 -22.22 3.31 -8.76
N GLY A 710 -22.04 2.06 -8.35
CA GLY A 710 -20.92 1.22 -8.75
C GLY A 710 -19.57 1.72 -8.25
N LYS A 711 -19.54 2.38 -7.08
CA LYS A 711 -18.31 2.90 -6.45
C LYS A 711 -18.03 2.19 -5.14
N ALA A 712 -16.79 1.75 -4.94
CA ALA A 712 -16.28 1.24 -3.67
C ALA A 712 -14.99 1.98 -3.31
N VAL A 713 -14.63 2.03 -2.03
CA VAL A 713 -13.32 2.54 -1.60
C VAL A 713 -12.66 1.51 -0.72
N VAL A 714 -11.43 1.15 -1.07
CA VAL A 714 -10.56 0.26 -0.29
C VAL A 714 -9.49 1.13 0.38
N ALA A 715 -9.54 1.22 1.70
CA ALA A 715 -8.62 2.04 2.51
C ALA A 715 -7.52 1.21 3.22
N ASP A 716 -7.43 -0.09 2.93
CA ASP A 716 -6.42 -0.99 3.49
C ASP A 716 -5.19 -1.05 2.56
N ILE A 717 -4.65 0.11 2.20
CA ILE A 717 -3.56 0.25 1.20
C ILE A 717 -2.28 0.70 1.90
N SER A 718 -1.17 0.04 1.57
CA SER A 718 0.16 0.41 2.07
C SER A 718 0.82 1.45 1.17
N ASP A 719 1.36 2.52 1.76
CA ASP A 719 2.05 3.58 1.03
C ASP A 719 3.36 3.08 0.40
N TYR A 720 3.66 3.51 -0.82
CA TYR A 720 4.87 3.20 -1.60
C TYR A 720 5.06 1.71 -1.96
N TYR A 721 4.12 0.85 -1.57
CA TYR A 721 4.14 -0.56 -1.94
C TYR A 721 3.25 -0.84 -3.14
N ARG A 722 3.68 -1.80 -3.95
CA ARG A 722 2.83 -2.36 -4.98
C ARG A 722 1.74 -3.20 -4.33
N THR A 723 0.52 -2.73 -4.47
CA THR A 723 -0.70 -3.38 -3.97
C THR A 723 -1.59 -3.75 -5.13
N ASN A 724 -2.52 -4.67 -4.91
CA ASN A 724 -3.43 -5.11 -5.95
C ASN A 724 -4.86 -5.01 -5.43
N THR A 725 -5.73 -4.41 -6.22
CA THR A 725 -7.17 -4.45 -5.98
C THR A 725 -7.78 -5.39 -7.00
N HIS A 726 -8.64 -6.29 -6.56
CA HIS A 726 -9.24 -7.26 -7.45
C HIS A 726 -10.72 -7.47 -7.15
N ILE A 727 -11.47 -7.90 -8.15
CA ILE A 727 -12.85 -8.33 -8.02
C ILE A 727 -12.83 -9.78 -7.50
N ASP A 728 -13.59 -10.06 -6.44
CA ASP A 728 -13.78 -11.43 -5.98
C ASP A 728 -14.79 -12.15 -6.88
N VAL A 729 -14.28 -12.89 -7.86
CA VAL A 729 -15.09 -13.63 -8.82
C VAL A 729 -15.92 -14.74 -8.18
N THR A 730 -15.61 -15.18 -6.96
CA THR A 730 -16.36 -16.24 -6.27
C THR A 730 -17.64 -15.73 -5.62
N GLN A 731 -17.69 -14.43 -5.32
CA GLN A 731 -18.84 -13.74 -4.72
C GLN A 731 -19.56 -12.83 -5.71
N LEU A 732 -19.19 -12.89 -6.99
CA LEU A 732 -19.76 -12.05 -8.04
C LEU A 732 -21.22 -12.47 -8.31
N PRO A 733 -22.15 -11.53 -8.48
CA PRO A 733 -23.52 -11.87 -8.87
C PRO A 733 -23.55 -12.60 -10.23
N ASP A 734 -24.48 -13.55 -10.39
CA ASP A 734 -24.60 -14.36 -11.62
C ASP A 734 -24.80 -13.54 -12.91
N ASN A 735 -25.41 -12.36 -12.78
CA ASN A 735 -25.69 -11.42 -13.86
C ASN A 735 -24.57 -10.38 -14.08
N VAL A 736 -23.38 -10.65 -13.57
CA VAL A 736 -22.23 -9.75 -13.68
C VAL A 736 -21.05 -10.54 -14.23
N GLU A 737 -20.20 -9.89 -15.02
CA GLU A 737 -18.95 -10.47 -15.50
C GLU A 737 -17.85 -9.41 -15.49
N ALA A 738 -16.72 -9.72 -14.88
CA ALA A 738 -15.55 -8.86 -14.89
C ALA A 738 -14.66 -9.22 -16.08
N ILE A 739 -14.42 -8.27 -16.99
CA ILE A 739 -13.45 -8.46 -18.08
C ILE A 739 -12.03 -8.47 -17.50
N ARG A 740 -11.76 -7.53 -16.59
CA ARG A 740 -10.52 -7.46 -15.84
C ARG A 740 -10.84 -7.73 -14.37
N THR A 741 -10.13 -8.66 -13.77
CA THR A 741 -10.35 -9.02 -12.36
C THR A 741 -9.37 -8.33 -11.43
N SER A 742 -8.24 -7.81 -11.92
CA SER A 742 -7.17 -7.28 -11.06
C SER A 742 -6.44 -6.09 -11.69
N GLN A 743 -6.11 -5.11 -10.84
CA GLN A 743 -5.32 -3.93 -11.20
C GLN A 743 -4.27 -3.62 -10.12
N PRO A 744 -2.96 -3.70 -10.44
CA PRO A 744 -1.91 -3.33 -9.50
C PRO A 744 -1.81 -1.81 -9.38
N ILE A 745 -1.34 -1.33 -8.23
CA ILE A 745 -1.19 0.08 -7.94
C ILE A 745 -0.14 0.34 -6.86
N THR A 746 0.63 1.41 -7.03
CA THR A 746 1.60 1.90 -6.04
C THR A 746 1.32 3.37 -5.74
N LEU A 747 0.90 3.67 -4.51
CA LEU A 747 0.44 5.01 -4.12
C LEU A 747 1.49 5.77 -3.29
N THR A 748 1.59 7.08 -3.46
CA THR A 748 2.28 7.94 -2.48
C THR A 748 1.45 8.10 -1.20
N GLU A 749 2.10 8.46 -0.08
CA GLU A 749 1.41 8.63 1.22
C GLU A 749 0.18 9.56 1.11
N GLY A 750 -0.96 9.05 1.59
CA GLY A 750 -2.24 9.77 1.62
C GLY A 750 -2.91 9.94 0.26
N ALA A 751 -2.41 9.31 -0.81
CA ALA A 751 -3.01 9.41 -2.14
C ALA A 751 -4.39 8.73 -2.19
N VAL A 752 -5.26 9.28 -3.04
CA VAL A 752 -6.55 8.67 -3.37
C VAL A 752 -6.49 8.29 -4.83
N ALA A 753 -6.30 7.02 -5.15
CA ALA A 753 -6.33 6.58 -6.54
C ALA A 753 -7.74 6.30 -7.01
N TYR A 754 -7.94 6.37 -8.32
CA TYR A 754 -9.13 5.86 -8.99
C TYR A 754 -8.74 4.72 -9.93
N ARG A 755 -9.46 3.60 -9.86
CA ARG A 755 -9.30 2.47 -10.78
C ARG A 755 -10.67 2.01 -11.26
N GLU A 756 -10.83 1.93 -12.57
CA GLU A 756 -12.08 1.52 -13.20
C GLU A 756 -11.96 0.08 -13.67
N PHE A 757 -12.85 -0.78 -13.19
CA PHE A 757 -13.00 -2.14 -13.67
C PHE A 757 -14.14 -2.16 -14.67
N GLU A 758 -13.83 -2.65 -15.86
CA GLU A 758 -14.82 -2.91 -16.88
C GLU A 758 -15.63 -4.15 -16.48
N VAL A 759 -16.91 -3.91 -16.25
CA VAL A 759 -17.84 -4.94 -15.75
C VAL A 759 -19.04 -4.97 -16.69
N LEU A 760 -19.29 -6.15 -17.25
CA LEU A 760 -20.50 -6.45 -17.98
C LEU A 760 -21.60 -6.76 -16.97
N SER A 761 -22.68 -5.98 -16.99
CA SER A 761 -23.86 -6.23 -16.17
C SER A 761 -25.03 -6.55 -17.07
N GLY A 762 -25.64 -7.70 -16.84
CA GLY A 762 -26.77 -8.19 -17.62
C GLY A 762 -26.84 -9.70 -17.64
N ILE A 763 -27.82 -10.21 -18.36
CA ILE A 763 -28.07 -11.64 -18.49
C ILE A 763 -26.98 -12.25 -19.37
N LYS A 764 -26.53 -13.44 -18.98
CA LYS A 764 -25.66 -14.29 -19.77
C LYS A 764 -26.51 -15.37 -20.41
N THR A 765 -26.50 -15.45 -21.73
CA THR A 765 -27.33 -16.43 -22.44
C THR A 765 -26.70 -16.83 -23.77
N MET A 766 -27.10 -18.00 -24.26
CA MET A 766 -26.74 -18.46 -25.59
C MET A 766 -27.97 -18.33 -26.50
N VAL A 767 -27.85 -17.48 -27.51
CA VAL A 767 -28.93 -17.19 -28.48
C VAL A 767 -28.52 -17.61 -29.87
N ARG A 768 -29.51 -17.80 -30.75
CA ARG A 768 -29.29 -18.07 -32.16
C ARG A 768 -29.74 -16.87 -32.97
N LEU A 769 -28.86 -16.33 -33.81
CA LEU A 769 -29.16 -15.20 -34.68
C LEU A 769 -29.58 -15.72 -36.04
N ALA A 770 -30.65 -15.17 -36.64
CA ALA A 770 -31.07 -15.51 -37.99
C ALA A 770 -31.34 -14.24 -38.82
N LEU A 771 -30.83 -14.18 -40.04
CA LEU A 771 -31.04 -13.10 -41.00
C LEU A 771 -32.45 -13.17 -41.59
N ALA A 772 -32.88 -12.07 -42.24
CA ALA A 772 -34.22 -11.97 -42.84
C ALA A 772 -34.49 -13.02 -43.94
N ASP A 773 -33.44 -13.56 -44.57
CA ASP A 773 -33.51 -14.61 -45.58
C ASP A 773 -33.49 -16.05 -44.98
N GLY A 774 -33.41 -16.17 -43.66
CA GLY A 774 -33.31 -17.45 -42.95
C GLY A 774 -31.89 -18.01 -42.84
N SER A 775 -30.89 -17.33 -43.41
CA SER A 775 -29.47 -17.67 -43.21
C SER A 775 -28.97 -17.14 -41.85
N TYR A 776 -27.71 -17.42 -41.52
CA TYR A 776 -27.10 -17.03 -40.26
C TYR A 776 -25.97 -16.03 -40.50
N PRO A 777 -25.71 -15.09 -39.56
CA PRO A 777 -24.49 -14.30 -39.62
C PRO A 777 -23.25 -15.20 -39.70
N PRO A 778 -22.21 -14.80 -40.45
CA PRO A 778 -21.04 -15.64 -40.65
C PRO A 778 -20.28 -15.88 -39.34
N PHE A 779 -19.53 -16.98 -39.30
CA PHE A 779 -18.62 -17.28 -38.19
C PHE A 779 -17.63 -16.13 -37.98
N GLY A 780 -17.43 -15.71 -36.73
CA GLY A 780 -16.57 -14.59 -36.39
C GLY A 780 -17.25 -13.22 -36.46
N ALA A 781 -18.53 -13.13 -36.86
CA ALA A 781 -19.30 -11.90 -36.70
C ALA A 781 -19.38 -11.51 -35.22
N THR A 782 -19.22 -10.23 -34.91
CA THR A 782 -19.19 -9.73 -33.52
C THR A 782 -20.51 -9.08 -33.17
N VAL A 783 -21.06 -9.39 -31.99
CA VAL A 783 -22.25 -8.74 -31.46
C VAL A 783 -21.81 -7.65 -30.50
N ARG A 784 -22.22 -6.41 -30.77
CA ARG A 784 -21.80 -5.24 -30.00
C ARG A 784 -23.00 -4.48 -29.45
N ASN A 785 -22.83 -3.88 -28.28
CA ASN A 785 -23.83 -2.94 -27.75
C ASN A 785 -23.67 -1.53 -28.33
N GLU A 786 -24.52 -0.60 -27.90
CA GLU A 786 -24.47 0.83 -28.29
C GLU A 786 -23.13 1.50 -27.93
N LYS A 787 -22.43 1.01 -26.91
CA LYS A 787 -21.08 1.48 -26.54
C LYS A 787 -19.98 0.88 -27.43
N ASN A 788 -20.35 0.17 -28.50
CA ASN A 788 -19.46 -0.54 -29.42
C ASN A 788 -18.59 -1.61 -28.72
N ARG A 789 -19.05 -2.13 -27.57
CA ARG A 789 -18.37 -3.18 -26.80
C ARG A 789 -18.84 -4.54 -27.29
N GLU A 790 -17.88 -5.42 -27.58
CA GLU A 790 -18.17 -6.80 -27.96
C GLU A 790 -18.75 -7.56 -26.77
N LEU A 791 -19.95 -8.10 -26.96
CA LEU A 791 -20.66 -8.90 -25.98
C LEU A 791 -20.59 -10.41 -26.29
N GLY A 792 -20.21 -10.77 -27.51
CA GLY A 792 -20.09 -12.14 -27.98
C GLY A 792 -19.69 -12.24 -29.45
N ILE A 793 -19.19 -13.41 -29.84
CA ILE A 793 -18.78 -13.75 -31.21
C ILE A 793 -19.69 -14.85 -31.73
N VAL A 794 -20.19 -14.70 -32.96
CA VAL A 794 -21.00 -15.70 -33.65
C VAL A 794 -20.16 -16.91 -33.99
N THR A 795 -20.64 -18.06 -33.53
CA THR A 795 -20.10 -19.40 -33.78
C THR A 795 -20.98 -20.15 -34.78
N ASP A 796 -20.86 -21.47 -34.81
CA ASP A 796 -21.57 -22.31 -35.77
C ASP A 796 -23.09 -22.11 -35.72
N ASN A 797 -23.71 -22.15 -36.90
CA ASN A 797 -25.16 -22.05 -37.10
C ASN A 797 -25.82 -20.78 -36.53
N GLY A 798 -25.07 -19.67 -36.46
CA GLY A 798 -25.56 -18.39 -35.93
C GLY A 798 -25.65 -18.36 -34.41
N SER A 799 -25.07 -19.32 -33.71
CA SER A 799 -25.11 -19.39 -32.24
C SER A 799 -24.13 -18.38 -31.65
N VAL A 800 -24.53 -17.61 -30.65
CA VAL A 800 -23.67 -16.66 -29.96
C VAL A 800 -23.93 -16.71 -28.46
N TYR A 801 -22.86 -16.82 -27.69
CA TYR A 801 -22.90 -16.61 -26.25
C TYR A 801 -22.75 -15.12 -26.00
N ILE A 802 -23.80 -14.47 -25.49
CA ILE A 802 -23.80 -13.05 -25.20
C ILE A 802 -23.76 -12.87 -23.69
N SER A 803 -22.78 -12.11 -23.20
CA SER A 803 -22.66 -11.76 -21.78
C SER A 803 -22.98 -10.29 -21.54
N GLY A 804 -23.68 -9.99 -20.44
CA GLY A 804 -23.96 -8.61 -20.03
C GLY A 804 -25.09 -7.92 -20.80
N VAL A 805 -26.10 -8.66 -21.25
CA VAL A 805 -27.22 -8.11 -22.02
C VAL A 805 -28.34 -7.63 -21.13
N ASN A 806 -28.89 -6.45 -21.41
CA ASN A 806 -30.07 -5.93 -20.71
C ASN A 806 -31.36 -6.24 -21.48
N PRO A 807 -32.48 -6.48 -20.77
CA PRO A 807 -33.79 -6.58 -21.42
C PRO A 807 -34.10 -5.34 -22.25
N ASN A 808 -34.68 -5.53 -23.44
CA ASN A 808 -35.00 -4.46 -24.40
C ASN A 808 -33.80 -3.70 -24.99
N GLU A 809 -32.56 -4.20 -24.83
CA GLU A 809 -31.38 -3.65 -25.49
C GLU A 809 -31.35 -3.95 -27.00
N VAL A 810 -30.87 -3.01 -27.80
CA VAL A 810 -30.60 -3.22 -29.24
C VAL A 810 -29.10 -3.47 -29.41
N LEU A 811 -28.73 -4.57 -30.05
CA LEU A 811 -27.35 -4.93 -30.32
C LEU A 811 -27.05 -4.88 -31.82
N ASP A 812 -25.86 -4.41 -32.17
CA ASP A 812 -25.36 -4.29 -33.53
C ASP A 812 -24.48 -5.50 -33.87
N VAL A 813 -24.79 -6.18 -34.97
CA VAL A 813 -24.00 -7.31 -35.47
C VAL A 813 -23.08 -6.83 -36.58
N HIS A 814 -21.77 -7.02 -36.37
CA HIS A 814 -20.70 -6.51 -37.22
C HIS A 814 -19.94 -7.64 -37.91
N TRP A 815 -19.85 -7.56 -39.23
CA TRP A 815 -18.89 -8.31 -40.05
C TRP A 815 -18.58 -7.51 -41.33
N ASP A 816 -17.53 -7.88 -42.07
CA ASP A 816 -17.02 -7.13 -43.23
C ASP A 816 -16.73 -5.65 -42.94
N GLY A 817 -16.22 -5.35 -41.74
CA GLY A 817 -15.80 -4.00 -41.33
C GLY A 817 -16.94 -3.00 -41.07
N SER A 818 -18.21 -3.43 -41.05
CA SER A 818 -19.36 -2.54 -40.84
C SER A 818 -20.51 -3.21 -40.07
N THR A 819 -21.47 -2.42 -39.58
CA THR A 819 -22.72 -2.94 -38.99
C THR A 819 -23.64 -3.42 -40.10
N GLN A 820 -24.00 -4.71 -40.08
CA GLN A 820 -24.80 -5.32 -41.14
C GLN A 820 -26.27 -5.48 -40.73
N CYS A 821 -26.52 -5.77 -39.46
CA CYS A 821 -27.87 -5.89 -38.93
C CYS A 821 -27.93 -5.60 -37.43
N LYS A 822 -29.16 -5.40 -36.93
CA LYS A 822 -29.45 -5.17 -35.51
C LYS A 822 -30.35 -6.26 -34.95
N ILE A 823 -30.14 -6.62 -33.69
CA ILE A 823 -30.97 -7.58 -32.94
C ILE A 823 -31.58 -6.89 -31.73
N GLN A 824 -32.85 -7.19 -31.45
CA GLN A 824 -33.58 -6.65 -30.30
C GLN A 824 -33.68 -7.73 -29.22
N VAL A 825 -33.17 -7.43 -28.03
CA VAL A 825 -33.25 -8.32 -26.87
C VAL A 825 -34.66 -8.23 -26.29
N PRO A 826 -35.36 -9.36 -26.04
CA PRO A 826 -36.71 -9.33 -25.47
C PRO A 826 -36.71 -8.96 -23.98
N GLU A 827 -37.84 -8.43 -23.51
CA GLU A 827 -38.04 -8.00 -22.12
C GLU A 827 -37.95 -9.15 -21.10
N ASN A 828 -38.40 -10.35 -21.49
CA ASN A 828 -38.50 -11.53 -20.61
C ASN A 828 -37.34 -12.51 -20.77
N ILE A 829 -36.14 -12.05 -21.09
CA ILE A 829 -34.97 -12.92 -21.21
C ILE A 829 -34.57 -13.44 -19.81
N THR A 830 -34.30 -14.74 -19.67
CA THR A 830 -33.89 -15.36 -18.39
C THR A 830 -32.61 -16.17 -18.56
N THR A 831 -31.81 -16.28 -17.48
CA THR A 831 -30.49 -16.96 -17.46
C THR A 831 -30.55 -18.48 -17.70
N ALA A 832 -31.74 -19.09 -17.67
CA ALA A 832 -31.91 -20.54 -17.73
C ALA A 832 -32.08 -21.11 -19.16
N GLU A 833 -32.17 -20.27 -20.17
CA GLU A 833 -32.46 -20.67 -21.55
C GLU A 833 -31.17 -20.83 -22.38
N PHE A 834 -30.47 -21.94 -22.19
CA PHE A 834 -29.43 -22.36 -23.13
C PHE A 834 -30.11 -22.79 -24.46
N ASN A 835 -29.88 -22.04 -25.55
CA ASN A 835 -30.23 -22.35 -26.94
C ASN A 835 -31.71 -22.24 -27.39
N SER A 836 -32.65 -21.73 -26.59
CA SER A 836 -34.06 -21.60 -27.04
C SER A 836 -34.42 -20.26 -27.68
N LEU A 837 -33.60 -19.22 -27.54
CA LEU A 837 -33.94 -17.87 -27.99
C LEU A 837 -33.40 -17.59 -29.39
N LEU A 838 -34.30 -17.54 -30.38
CA LEU A 838 -34.00 -17.10 -31.74
C LEU A 838 -34.19 -15.58 -31.84
N LEU A 839 -33.14 -14.84 -32.16
CA LEU A 839 -33.19 -13.40 -32.37
C LEU A 839 -33.07 -13.07 -33.87
N PRO A 840 -34.11 -12.46 -34.48
CA PRO A 840 -34.04 -12.04 -35.87
C PRO A 840 -33.11 -10.84 -36.03
N CYS A 841 -32.17 -10.92 -36.96
CA CYS A 841 -31.26 -9.85 -37.34
C CYS A 841 -31.87 -9.06 -38.50
N THR A 842 -32.37 -7.87 -38.19
CA THR A 842 -32.98 -6.98 -39.18
C THR A 842 -31.91 -6.07 -39.77
N SER A 843 -31.80 -6.02 -41.09
CA SER A 843 -30.84 -5.15 -41.80
C SER A 843 -31.04 -3.70 -41.35
N SER A 844 -29.95 -3.03 -40.96
CA SER A 844 -29.96 -1.59 -40.75
C SER A 844 -30.33 -0.94 -42.09
N PRO A 845 -31.26 0.04 -42.15
CA PRO A 845 -31.61 0.68 -43.41
C PRO A 845 -30.33 1.30 -44.01
N SER A 846 -29.84 0.70 -45.08
CA SER A 846 -28.70 1.17 -45.84
C SER A 846 -28.94 2.62 -46.26
N VAL A 847 -28.06 3.52 -45.85
CA VAL A 847 -27.96 4.85 -46.45
C VAL A 847 -27.48 4.63 -47.89
N GLU A 848 -28.41 4.61 -48.84
CA GLU A 848 -28.06 4.78 -50.25
C GLU A 848 -27.47 6.18 -50.45
N PRO A 849 -26.37 6.34 -51.21
CA PRO A 849 -25.92 7.65 -51.67
C PRO A 849 -26.85 8.15 -52.78
N GLY A 850 -28.05 8.58 -52.39
CA GLY A 850 -29.09 9.09 -53.26
C GLY A 850 -29.22 10.62 -53.18
N TYR A 851 -28.69 11.29 -54.19
CA TYR A 851 -29.18 12.54 -54.80
C TYR A 851 -30.06 13.47 -53.93
N MET A 852 -29.55 14.65 -53.55
CA MET A 852 -30.36 15.71 -52.93
C MET A 852 -31.42 16.24 -53.91
N PRO A 853 -32.74 16.14 -53.62
CA PRO A 853 -33.74 16.95 -54.28
C PRO A 853 -33.96 18.25 -53.51
N ALA A 854 -33.92 19.37 -54.23
CA ALA A 854 -34.27 20.69 -53.71
C ALA A 854 -35.71 20.70 -53.17
N LYS A 855 -35.89 21.09 -51.90
CA LYS A 855 -37.22 21.29 -51.31
C LYS A 855 -37.78 22.66 -51.67
N ALA A 856 -38.93 22.64 -52.33
CA ALA A 856 -39.75 23.79 -52.69
C ALA A 856 -40.43 24.43 -51.47
N VAL A 857 -40.62 25.75 -51.58
CA VAL A 857 -41.32 26.66 -50.66
C VAL A 857 -42.85 26.51 -50.79
N PRO A 858 -43.60 26.59 -49.68
CA PRO A 858 -44.96 27.15 -49.71
C PRO A 858 -45.09 28.45 -48.89
N VAL A 859 -45.78 29.42 -49.51
CA VAL A 859 -46.13 30.75 -49.00
C VAL A 859 -47.53 30.73 -48.37
N GLY A 860 -47.73 31.43 -47.23
CA GLY A 860 -49.07 31.73 -46.68
C GLY A 860 -49.07 32.27 -45.23
N GLN A 861 -49.20 33.60 -45.09
CA GLN A 861 -49.19 34.52 -43.92
C GLN A 861 -50.35 34.38 -42.88
N PRO A 862 -50.47 35.20 -41.78
CA PRO A 862 -49.72 36.41 -41.37
C PRO A 862 -49.23 36.47 -39.89
N ALA A 863 -48.36 37.44 -39.62
CA ALA A 863 -47.67 37.71 -38.34
C ALA A 863 -48.40 38.74 -37.44
N PRO A 864 -48.14 38.75 -36.12
CA PRO A 864 -48.29 39.92 -35.28
C PRO A 864 -46.94 40.50 -34.82
N VAL A 865 -46.72 41.74 -35.27
CA VAL A 865 -46.08 42.91 -34.63
C VAL A 865 -45.27 42.70 -33.34
N TYR A 866 -43.98 43.06 -33.37
CA TYR A 866 -43.21 43.47 -32.20
C TYR A 866 -42.52 44.82 -32.46
N LYS A 867 -42.72 45.79 -31.54
CA LYS A 867 -42.07 47.11 -31.53
C LYS A 867 -40.68 47.03 -30.87
N PRO A 868 -39.71 47.88 -31.26
CA PRO A 868 -38.33 47.80 -30.81
C PRO A 868 -38.01 48.65 -29.58
N ALA A 869 -36.97 48.27 -28.83
CA ALA A 869 -36.27 49.14 -27.88
C ALA A 869 -34.74 48.91 -27.94
N PRO A 870 -33.91 49.92 -27.62
CA PRO A 870 -32.59 50.11 -28.22
C PRO A 870 -31.39 49.67 -27.35
N ILE A 871 -30.24 49.59 -28.01
CA ILE A 871 -28.89 49.25 -27.52
C ILE A 871 -28.34 50.29 -26.55
N LYS A 872 -27.65 49.86 -25.47
CA LYS A 872 -26.43 50.52 -24.94
C LYS A 872 -25.53 49.59 -24.09
N GLN A 873 -24.27 49.56 -24.53
CA GLN A 873 -22.97 49.26 -23.90
C GLN A 873 -22.85 48.67 -22.47
N GLY A 874 -22.17 47.52 -22.38
CA GLY A 874 -20.95 47.24 -21.61
C GLY A 874 -20.87 47.56 -20.12
N VAL A 875 -21.03 46.54 -19.26
CA VAL A 875 -20.46 46.46 -17.90
C VAL A 875 -20.05 45.02 -17.58
N ALA A 876 -18.90 44.86 -16.93
CA ALA A 876 -18.18 43.63 -16.58
C ALA A 876 -18.91 42.69 -15.58
N PRO A 877 -18.60 41.38 -15.57
CA PRO A 877 -19.19 40.43 -14.62
C PRO A 877 -18.45 40.44 -13.28
N SER A 878 -19.22 40.61 -12.22
CA SER A 878 -18.79 40.56 -10.83
C SER A 878 -19.04 39.19 -10.19
N GLN A 879 -18.19 38.88 -9.22
CA GLN A 879 -18.32 37.92 -8.12
C GLN A 879 -17.89 36.46 -8.36
N ARG A 880 -16.56 36.29 -8.38
CA ARG A 880 -15.86 35.17 -7.76
C ARG A 880 -15.89 35.30 -6.23
N TRP A 881 -16.15 34.19 -5.56
CA TRP A 881 -16.02 34.05 -4.11
C TRP A 881 -14.54 33.89 -3.75
N LEU A 882 -13.96 34.89 -3.07
CA LEU A 882 -12.62 34.84 -2.48
C LEU A 882 -12.75 34.99 -0.96
N LEU A 883 -12.21 34.01 -0.24
CA LEU A 883 -12.02 34.00 1.20
C LEU A 883 -11.13 35.19 1.61
N LYS A 884 -11.65 36.05 2.50
CA LYS A 884 -10.90 37.15 3.12
C LYS A 884 -9.99 36.61 4.21
N LEU A 885 -8.69 36.94 4.11
CA LEU A 885 -7.74 36.96 5.23
C LEU A 885 -8.08 38.15 6.16
N PRO A 886 -7.84 38.07 7.48
CA PRO A 886 -8.01 39.20 8.38
C PRO A 886 -6.81 40.17 8.31
N ASP A 887 -7.10 41.46 8.26
CA ASP A 887 -6.14 42.56 8.28
C ASP A 887 -5.45 42.66 9.66
N ILE A 888 -4.11 42.59 9.65
CA ILE A 888 -3.23 42.93 10.77
C ILE A 888 -2.92 44.43 10.65
N ALA A 889 -3.45 45.22 11.58
CA ALA A 889 -3.11 46.64 11.70
C ALA A 889 -1.75 46.80 12.40
N TYR A 890 -0.79 47.43 11.72
CA TYR A 890 0.41 47.98 12.33
C TYR A 890 0.14 49.40 12.82
N SER A 891 0.16 49.64 14.14
CA SER A 891 0.30 50.98 14.71
C SER A 891 1.78 51.27 14.91
N VAL A 892 2.30 52.25 14.17
CA VAL A 892 3.61 52.86 14.43
C VAL A 892 3.31 54.27 14.92
N ASP A 893 3.41 54.49 16.22
CA ASP A 893 3.51 55.83 16.81
C ASP A 893 4.96 56.03 17.29
N TYR A 894 5.59 57.06 16.74
CA TYR A 894 6.80 57.68 17.24
C TYR A 894 6.44 59.12 17.62
N THR A 895 6.39 59.43 18.92
CA THR A 895 6.77 60.73 19.50
C THR A 895 6.88 60.64 21.03
N GLU A 896 8.06 61.06 21.51
CA GLU A 896 8.56 61.30 22.89
C GLU A 896 8.84 60.14 23.85
#